data_AF-A0A674BAD9-F1
#
_entry.id   AF-A0A674BAD9-F1
#
_cell.length_a   1.000
_cell.length_b   1.000
_cell.length_c   1.000
_cell.angle_alpha   90.00
_cell.angle_beta   90.00
_cell.angle_gamma   90.00
#
_symmetry.space_group_name_H-M   'P 1'
#
loop_
_entity.id
_entity.type
_entity.pdbx_description
1 polymer ?
#
loop_
_entity_poly.entity_id
_entity_poly.type
_entity_poly.pdbx_seq_one_letter_code
_entity_poly.pdbx_strand_id
1 'polypeptide(L)'
;MTGCPTWPLLTTVSPFTESRDDNSVYDLFELVKVNKRHQGVTLVKGADPYSPAYKILNADLIPPVPEISFRDLIDSIQAERGFLLLVNFKQFKKTRGSLLTVEKDDGSGPLFEIISNGKAQTLDVVYSTGNKQQVVSIEDADLATGHWKNITLFIQEDRAQLFVGCEEINISEMDVPIQKVLTHEVADIARLRIGKGAVKDRFMTSHSMDKVICLILVYIQQVCGFSCEDITSMFKELKGLGVIVKQLSNELNRVVSTGSSLVCALSSFLPPSLVCSQLKPLHCTATCPWNGTVLHKSFAPLAELCCGNSSPIISLPPANNYAEDGWSPWSEWTHCSVSCGRGIQQRGRSCDRINSNCEGTSVQTRDCYPQECDKRFKQDGGWSHWSPWSSCSVICGEGVITRIRLCNSPTPQMGGRDCQGQGRETEVCQESPCPINGGWGPWSLWDTCSVTCGGGLQTRQRLCNNPAPKYKGKECQGDTKTSQLCGKEDCPINGCLSNPCFAGAKCTSFDDGSWKCGACPVGYTGDGINCKDIDECKEVPDACFTLNGVQRCENTEPGYNCLACPPRYSGPQPFGRGVEQATAKKQVCTPRNPCQDGSHDCNKNANCIYLGQFSDTMFRCECKPGYAGNGHICGDDTDLDGWPNKDLLCVENATYHCKKDNCPNLPNSGQEDHDKDGLGDACDHDDDNDGIPDDRDNCPMVYNPAQYDVDTDDVGDRCDNCVHESNPDQVDTDNNGEGDACAIDIDGDGILNERDNCPYVYNVDQRDTDGDGVGDHCDNCPLEHNPDQIDSDSDRVGDKCDNNQDIDEDGHQNNLDNCPYIPNANQADHDKDGKGDACDHDDDNDGIPDDKDNCRLAFNPDQVDSDGDGRGDVCKDDFDQDNILDIYDVCPENFAISETDFRRFQMVPLDPKGTSQIDPNWVVRHQGKELVQTVNCDPGIAVGFDEFNAVDFSGTFFINTDRDDDYAGFVFGYQSSSRFYVVMWKQITQTYWSHTPTRAQGYSGVSIKVVNSTTGPGEHLRNALWHTGDTAEQVRTLWHDPKNIGWKDYTAYRWHLVHRPKSGLIRVVMYEGKRIMADSGNIYDKTYAGGRLGMYVFSQEMTYFSDLKYECRGKISAVDSK
;
A
#
# COMPACT_ATOMS: atom_id res chain seq x y z
N MET A 1 -37.77 -34.29 11.88
CA MET A 1 -37.95 -33.41 13.05
C MET A 1 -36.56 -33.10 13.59
N THR A 2 -36.07 -31.87 13.74
CA THR A 2 -36.46 -30.53 13.20
C THR A 2 -35.26 -29.60 13.49
N GLY A 3 -34.95 -28.52 12.75
CA GLY A 3 -35.57 -27.92 11.57
C GLY A 3 -34.52 -27.19 10.70
N CYS A 4 -34.74 -25.90 10.41
CA CYS A 4 -33.78 -24.99 9.75
C CYS A 4 -34.11 -23.52 10.15
N PRO A 5 -33.25 -22.51 9.85
CA PRO A 5 -33.40 -21.79 8.57
C PRO A 5 -32.09 -21.24 7.93
N THR A 6 -31.67 -21.89 6.84
CA THR A 6 -31.52 -21.35 5.46
C THR A 6 -31.00 -19.93 5.12
N TRP A 7 -29.86 -19.89 4.39
CA TRP A 7 -29.55 -19.15 3.11
C TRP A 7 -29.65 -17.59 3.04
N PRO A 8 -29.13 -16.89 2.00
CA PRO A 8 -28.23 -17.27 0.89
C PRO A 8 -26.97 -16.37 0.72
N LEU A 9 -26.12 -16.65 -0.28
CA LEU A 9 -25.46 -15.59 -1.08
C LEU A 9 -25.11 -16.14 -2.50
N LEU A 10 -25.15 -15.29 -3.52
CA LEU A 10 -24.84 -15.60 -4.92
C LEU A 10 -23.48 -15.03 -5.33
N THR A 11 -22.83 -15.66 -6.32
CA THR A 11 -21.81 -15.00 -7.15
C THR A 11 -22.05 -15.33 -8.63
N THR A 12 -22.33 -14.31 -9.43
CA THR A 12 -22.36 -14.36 -10.91
C THR A 12 -20.98 -14.05 -11.49
N VAL A 13 -20.75 -14.40 -12.75
CA VAL A 13 -19.43 -14.30 -13.42
C VAL A 13 -19.57 -13.60 -14.76
N SER A 14 -18.69 -12.64 -15.07
CA SER A 14 -18.15 -12.21 -16.39
C SER A 14 -17.74 -10.73 -16.37
N PRO A 15 -16.82 -10.26 -17.25
CA PRO A 15 -15.64 -10.92 -17.82
C PRO A 15 -14.36 -10.05 -17.74
N PHE A 16 -13.17 -10.65 -17.73
CA PHE A 16 -11.89 -9.93 -17.72
C PHE A 16 -11.21 -9.84 -19.10
N THR A 17 -10.53 -8.70 -19.33
CA THR A 17 -9.45 -8.49 -20.32
C THR A 17 -8.38 -7.54 -19.77
N GLU A 18 -7.19 -8.10 -19.52
CA GLU A 18 -5.85 -7.51 -19.68
C GLU A 18 -5.55 -6.08 -19.17
N SER A 19 -4.81 -6.00 -18.07
CA SER A 19 -3.40 -5.56 -18.10
C SER A 19 -2.59 -6.34 -17.06
N ARG A 20 -1.25 -6.32 -17.15
CA ARG A 20 -0.36 -7.09 -16.24
C ARG A 20 -0.08 -6.29 -14.97
N ASP A 21 -0.20 -6.92 -13.80
CA ASP A 21 0.93 -7.21 -12.91
C ASP A 21 0.48 -7.81 -11.56
N ASP A 22 0.05 -9.08 -11.57
CA ASP A 22 0.40 -10.06 -10.52
C ASP A 22 0.17 -11.53 -10.97
N ASN A 23 0.40 -11.83 -12.26
CA ASN A 23 0.09 -13.13 -12.89
C ASN A 23 1.14 -14.21 -12.58
N SER A 24 1.37 -14.49 -11.29
CA SER A 24 2.19 -15.62 -10.82
C SER A 24 1.41 -16.94 -10.72
N VAL A 25 0.08 -16.87 -10.76
CA VAL A 25 -0.85 -18.01 -10.64
C VAL A 25 -1.76 -18.09 -11.87
N TYR A 26 -1.86 -19.28 -12.47
CA TYR A 26 -2.61 -19.54 -13.70
C TYR A 26 -3.54 -20.75 -13.51
N ASP A 27 -4.86 -20.54 -13.33
CA ASP A 27 -5.84 -21.63 -13.48
C ASP A 27 -6.01 -21.93 -14.97
N LEU A 28 -5.57 -23.11 -15.40
CA LEU A 28 -5.54 -23.44 -16.82
C LEU A 28 -6.95 -23.69 -17.39
N PHE A 29 -7.92 -24.07 -16.57
CA PHE A 29 -9.32 -24.28 -16.98
C PHE A 29 -10.10 -22.95 -17.12
N GLU A 30 -9.78 -21.94 -16.32
CA GLU A 30 -10.29 -20.58 -16.52
C GLU A 30 -9.75 -19.96 -17.81
N LEU A 31 -8.44 -20.09 -18.07
CA LEU A 31 -7.80 -19.56 -19.29
C LEU A 31 -8.38 -20.13 -20.59
N VAL A 32 -8.76 -21.41 -20.63
CA VAL A 32 -9.43 -22.01 -21.80
C VAL A 32 -10.94 -21.67 -21.90
N LYS A 33 -11.49 -20.88 -20.96
CA LYS A 33 -12.85 -20.33 -20.93
C LYS A 33 -13.95 -21.38 -21.18
N VAL A 34 -13.82 -22.56 -20.58
CA VAL A 34 -14.69 -23.72 -20.87
C VAL A 34 -16.04 -23.66 -20.14
N ASN A 35 -17.05 -23.22 -20.88
CA ASN A 35 -18.43 -23.06 -20.44
C ASN A 35 -19.12 -24.34 -19.92
N LYS A 36 -20.13 -24.18 -19.05
CA LYS A 36 -20.92 -25.23 -18.37
C LYS A 36 -21.66 -26.25 -19.27
N ARG A 37 -21.60 -26.11 -20.61
CA ARG A 37 -22.17 -27.03 -21.62
C ARG A 37 -21.20 -27.30 -22.78
N HIS A 38 -19.95 -27.62 -22.46
CA HIS A 38 -18.94 -27.96 -23.46
C HIS A 38 -19.06 -29.42 -23.95
N GLN A 39 -18.52 -29.74 -25.13
CA GLN A 39 -18.51 -31.11 -25.67
C GLN A 39 -17.26 -31.92 -25.26
N GLY A 40 -16.15 -31.24 -24.93
CA GLY A 40 -14.92 -31.90 -24.46
C GLY A 40 -14.90 -32.27 -22.97
N VAL A 41 -15.68 -31.57 -22.14
CA VAL A 41 -15.78 -31.79 -20.69
C VAL A 41 -17.20 -31.56 -20.19
N THR A 42 -17.55 -32.12 -19.03
CA THR A 42 -18.80 -31.81 -18.32
C THR A 42 -18.54 -31.52 -16.84
N LEU A 43 -19.35 -30.65 -16.23
CA LEU A 43 -19.20 -30.25 -14.84
C LEU A 43 -19.73 -31.35 -13.90
N VAL A 44 -18.94 -31.68 -12.88
CA VAL A 44 -19.27 -32.67 -11.83
C VAL A 44 -18.95 -32.09 -10.44
N LYS A 45 -19.37 -32.77 -9.38
CA LYS A 45 -18.96 -32.42 -8.01
C LYS A 45 -17.52 -32.90 -7.75
N GLY A 46 -16.73 -32.06 -7.09
CA GLY A 46 -15.30 -32.29 -6.85
C GLY A 46 -14.99 -33.23 -5.69
N ALA A 47 -13.81 -33.06 -5.12
CA ALA A 47 -13.52 -33.51 -3.76
C ALA A 47 -14.29 -32.63 -2.75
N ASP A 48 -14.32 -31.32 -3.00
CA ASP A 48 -15.19 -30.36 -2.32
C ASP A 48 -16.59 -30.29 -3.01
N PRO A 49 -17.69 -30.05 -2.27
CA PRO A 49 -19.03 -29.87 -2.85
C PRO A 49 -19.28 -28.54 -3.58
N TYR A 50 -18.46 -27.51 -3.34
CA TYR A 50 -18.63 -26.13 -3.78
C TYR A 50 -17.69 -25.76 -4.95
N SER A 51 -16.46 -26.26 -4.95
CA SER A 51 -15.50 -26.05 -6.06
C SER A 51 -15.97 -26.70 -7.38
N PRO A 52 -15.81 -26.04 -8.54
CA PRO A 52 -16.15 -26.62 -9.85
C PRO A 52 -15.13 -27.69 -10.27
N ALA A 53 -15.58 -28.91 -10.55
CA ALA A 53 -14.72 -29.98 -11.07
C ALA A 53 -15.12 -30.41 -12.48
N TYR A 54 -14.14 -30.58 -13.36
CA TYR A 54 -14.37 -30.91 -14.77
C TYR A 54 -14.05 -32.37 -15.07
N LYS A 55 -15.07 -33.11 -15.52
CA LYS A 55 -14.95 -34.46 -16.05
C LYS A 55 -14.61 -34.40 -17.54
N ILE A 56 -13.43 -34.86 -17.91
CA ILE A 56 -13.01 -34.94 -19.32
C ILE A 56 -13.82 -36.02 -20.04
N LEU A 57 -14.42 -35.66 -21.19
CA LEU A 57 -15.16 -36.54 -22.09
C LEU A 57 -14.37 -36.81 -23.38
N ASN A 58 -13.73 -35.77 -23.94
CA ASN A 58 -12.81 -35.86 -25.06
C ASN A 58 -11.80 -34.69 -25.00
N ALA A 59 -10.53 -34.99 -24.77
CA ALA A 59 -9.48 -33.99 -24.64
C ALA A 59 -9.15 -33.24 -25.95
N ASP A 60 -9.33 -33.86 -27.12
CA ASP A 60 -9.06 -33.20 -28.40
C ASP A 60 -10.02 -32.03 -28.69
N LEU A 61 -11.21 -32.05 -28.07
CA LEU A 61 -12.19 -30.96 -28.16
C LEU A 61 -11.92 -29.81 -27.16
N ILE A 62 -11.02 -29.98 -26.20
CA ILE A 62 -10.64 -28.89 -25.28
C ILE A 62 -9.75 -27.90 -26.06
N PRO A 63 -10.04 -26.59 -26.03
CA PRO A 63 -9.16 -25.58 -26.62
C PRO A 63 -7.73 -25.65 -26.03
N PRO A 64 -6.70 -25.26 -26.78
CA PRO A 64 -5.42 -24.91 -26.17
C PRO A 64 -5.58 -23.65 -25.30
N VAL A 65 -4.65 -23.45 -24.37
CA VAL A 65 -4.51 -22.19 -23.62
C VAL A 65 -4.25 -21.04 -24.62
N PRO A 66 -4.81 -19.84 -24.43
CA PRO A 66 -4.56 -18.70 -25.32
C PRO A 66 -3.06 -18.38 -25.47
N GLU A 67 -2.66 -17.99 -26.69
CA GLU A 67 -1.26 -17.75 -27.07
C GLU A 67 -0.58 -16.70 -26.16
N ILE A 68 -1.27 -15.59 -25.89
CA ILE A 68 -0.81 -14.52 -24.98
C ILE A 68 -0.50 -15.09 -23.60
N SER A 69 -1.46 -15.79 -23.00
CA SER A 69 -1.33 -16.38 -21.66
C SER A 69 -0.30 -17.52 -21.62
N PHE A 70 -0.05 -18.22 -22.73
CA PHE A 70 1.03 -19.20 -22.83
C PHE A 70 2.41 -18.51 -22.95
N ARG A 71 2.49 -17.38 -23.64
CA ARG A 71 3.71 -16.55 -23.72
C ARG A 71 4.07 -15.98 -22.35
N ASP A 72 3.11 -15.39 -21.63
CA ASP A 72 3.28 -14.94 -20.24
C ASP A 72 3.80 -16.08 -19.34
N LEU A 73 3.23 -17.28 -19.47
CA LEU A 73 3.62 -18.46 -18.71
C LEU A 73 5.09 -18.86 -18.97
N ILE A 74 5.52 -18.81 -20.23
CA ILE A 74 6.88 -19.13 -20.65
C ILE A 74 7.86 -18.05 -20.16
N ASP A 75 7.51 -16.77 -20.29
CA ASP A 75 8.33 -15.65 -19.82
C ASP A 75 8.59 -15.75 -18.30
N SER A 76 7.56 -16.06 -17.52
CA SER A 76 7.66 -16.25 -16.08
C SER A 76 8.41 -17.55 -15.69
N ILE A 77 8.31 -18.64 -16.46
CA ILE A 77 9.15 -19.85 -16.29
C ILE A 77 10.63 -19.56 -16.58
N GLN A 78 10.93 -18.64 -17.51
CA GLN A 78 12.31 -18.20 -17.79
C GLN A 78 12.88 -17.35 -16.64
N ALA A 79 12.06 -16.48 -16.04
CA ALA A 79 12.45 -15.66 -14.88
C ALA A 79 12.75 -16.52 -13.64
N GLU A 80 11.79 -17.35 -13.21
CA GLU A 80 11.90 -18.18 -12.00
C GLU A 80 12.71 -19.48 -12.19
N ARG A 81 13.09 -19.80 -13.44
CA ARG A 81 13.79 -21.03 -13.85
C ARG A 81 13.10 -22.33 -13.39
N GLY A 82 11.77 -22.30 -13.31
CA GLY A 82 10.99 -23.38 -12.73
C GLY A 82 9.49 -23.09 -12.71
N PHE A 83 8.73 -24.08 -12.26
CA PHE A 83 7.32 -23.95 -11.93
C PHE A 83 6.87 -24.96 -10.89
N LEU A 84 5.75 -24.64 -10.24
CA LEU A 84 5.03 -25.51 -9.33
C LEU A 84 3.64 -25.81 -9.93
N LEU A 85 3.33 -27.10 -10.11
CA LEU A 85 2.08 -27.58 -10.69
C LEU A 85 1.21 -28.20 -9.58
N LEU A 86 0.08 -27.56 -9.27
CA LEU A 86 -0.95 -28.06 -8.36
C LEU A 86 -2.08 -28.73 -9.14
N VAL A 87 -2.35 -30.01 -8.85
CA VAL A 87 -3.43 -30.74 -9.51
C VAL A 87 -4.18 -31.64 -8.53
N ASN A 88 -5.44 -31.28 -8.24
CA ASN A 88 -6.38 -32.16 -7.57
C ASN A 88 -7.15 -32.98 -8.62
N PHE A 89 -7.04 -34.31 -8.56
CA PHE A 89 -7.67 -35.16 -9.56
C PHE A 89 -8.04 -36.58 -9.12
N LYS A 90 -8.93 -37.17 -9.90
CA LYS A 90 -9.36 -38.58 -9.77
C LYS A 90 -8.97 -39.37 -11.02
N GLN A 91 -8.35 -40.53 -10.86
CA GLN A 91 -7.96 -41.41 -11.96
C GLN A 91 -8.17 -42.90 -11.60
N PHE A 92 -8.75 -43.68 -12.52
CA PHE A 92 -9.03 -45.10 -12.33
C PHE A 92 -7.78 -46.00 -12.41
N LYS A 93 -7.76 -47.09 -11.62
CA LYS A 93 -6.69 -48.08 -11.56
C LYS A 93 -6.29 -48.61 -12.94
N LYS A 94 -4.98 -48.68 -13.20
CA LYS A 94 -4.36 -49.20 -14.45
C LYS A 94 -4.61 -48.38 -15.72
N THR A 95 -5.10 -47.16 -15.60
CA THR A 95 -5.16 -46.19 -16.72
C THR A 95 -3.86 -45.39 -16.84
N ARG A 96 -3.61 -44.77 -18.00
CA ARG A 96 -2.52 -43.81 -18.26
C ARG A 96 -3.12 -42.58 -18.96
N GLY A 97 -2.67 -41.38 -18.62
CA GLY A 97 -3.15 -40.15 -19.27
C GLY A 97 -2.26 -38.95 -18.96
N SER A 98 -2.14 -38.04 -19.92
CA SER A 98 -1.50 -36.73 -19.71
C SER A 98 -2.32 -35.89 -18.75
N LEU A 99 -1.64 -35.07 -17.97
CA LEU A 99 -2.23 -33.98 -17.21
C LEU A 99 -2.10 -32.67 -18.00
N LEU A 100 -0.93 -32.46 -18.62
CA LEU A 100 -0.53 -31.26 -19.34
C LEU A 100 0.41 -31.65 -20.51
N THR A 101 0.19 -31.09 -21.69
CA THR A 101 0.97 -31.37 -22.91
C THR A 101 1.26 -30.07 -23.66
N VAL A 102 2.53 -29.74 -23.87
CA VAL A 102 2.99 -28.75 -24.87
C VAL A 102 3.23 -29.50 -26.18
N GLU A 103 2.36 -29.30 -27.16
CA GLU A 103 2.46 -29.92 -28.49
C GLU A 103 2.88 -28.91 -29.55
N LYS A 104 3.77 -29.30 -30.47
CA LYS A 104 4.12 -28.47 -31.62
C LYS A 104 2.96 -28.37 -32.61
N ASP A 105 2.81 -27.20 -33.22
CA ASP A 105 1.76 -26.97 -34.22
C ASP A 105 2.01 -27.69 -35.55
N ASP A 106 3.26 -28.09 -35.83
CA ASP A 106 3.61 -28.99 -36.95
C ASP A 106 3.12 -30.44 -36.76
N GLY A 107 2.66 -30.81 -35.55
CA GLY A 107 2.19 -32.15 -35.21
C GLY A 107 3.28 -33.21 -35.07
N SER A 108 4.57 -32.82 -35.03
CA SER A 108 5.70 -33.76 -34.95
C SER A 108 5.87 -34.45 -33.59
N GLY A 109 5.25 -33.91 -32.53
CA GLY A 109 5.18 -34.55 -31.20
C GLY A 109 5.04 -33.55 -30.05
N PRO A 110 4.97 -34.03 -28.80
CA PRO A 110 5.08 -33.19 -27.62
C PRO A 110 6.53 -32.70 -27.40
N LEU A 111 6.68 -31.42 -27.09
CA LEU A 111 7.94 -30.85 -26.58
C LEU A 111 8.11 -31.15 -25.09
N PHE A 112 7.01 -31.10 -24.34
CA PHE A 112 6.94 -31.34 -22.91
C PHE A 112 5.57 -31.95 -22.54
N GLU A 113 5.53 -33.01 -21.75
CA GLU A 113 4.29 -33.71 -21.34
C GLU A 113 4.43 -34.30 -19.93
N ILE A 114 3.40 -34.18 -19.09
CA ILE A 114 3.37 -34.74 -17.74
C ILE A 114 2.29 -35.83 -17.69
N ILE A 115 2.68 -37.09 -17.50
CA ILE A 115 1.81 -38.26 -17.69
C ILE A 115 1.66 -39.05 -16.39
N SER A 116 0.43 -39.18 -15.88
CA SER A 116 0.13 -40.07 -14.76
C SER A 116 -0.07 -41.50 -15.27
N ASN A 117 0.84 -42.41 -14.90
CA ASN A 117 0.99 -43.74 -15.49
C ASN A 117 0.64 -44.86 -14.49
N GLY A 118 -0.65 -45.01 -14.23
CA GLY A 118 -1.23 -46.02 -13.33
C GLY A 118 -1.01 -47.49 -13.70
N LYS A 119 -0.29 -47.79 -14.79
CA LYS A 119 0.19 -49.16 -15.10
C LYS A 119 1.56 -49.44 -14.48
N ALA A 120 2.45 -48.45 -14.48
CA ALA A 120 3.77 -48.50 -13.85
C ALA A 120 3.75 -47.97 -12.40
N GLN A 121 2.68 -47.26 -12.01
CA GLN A 121 2.56 -46.49 -10.76
C GLN A 121 3.48 -45.25 -10.70
N THR A 122 4.00 -44.82 -11.86
CA THR A 122 4.87 -43.65 -12.01
C THR A 122 4.11 -42.37 -12.37
N LEU A 123 4.73 -41.22 -12.13
CA LEU A 123 4.49 -39.98 -12.87
C LEU A 123 5.64 -39.78 -13.87
N ASP A 124 5.35 -39.83 -15.16
CA ASP A 124 6.36 -39.67 -16.22
C ASP A 124 6.42 -38.19 -16.66
N VAL A 125 7.56 -37.52 -16.49
CA VAL A 125 7.87 -36.24 -17.11
C VAL A 125 8.62 -36.51 -18.43
N VAL A 126 8.03 -36.10 -19.55
CA VAL A 126 8.53 -36.39 -20.90
C VAL A 126 8.92 -35.08 -21.57
N TYR A 127 10.12 -35.00 -22.16
CA TYR A 127 10.57 -33.79 -22.84
C TYR A 127 11.47 -34.09 -24.05
N SER A 128 11.54 -33.17 -25.00
CA SER A 128 12.23 -33.35 -26.28
C SER A 128 13.41 -32.39 -26.45
N THR A 129 14.64 -32.92 -26.42
CA THR A 129 15.88 -32.14 -26.67
C THR A 129 16.41 -32.44 -28.08
N GLY A 130 16.21 -31.52 -29.01
CA GLY A 130 16.56 -31.73 -30.43
C GLY A 130 15.79 -32.91 -31.03
N ASN A 131 16.52 -33.89 -31.59
CA ASN A 131 15.94 -35.07 -32.24
C ASN A 131 15.80 -36.29 -31.30
N LYS A 132 15.76 -36.09 -29.98
CA LYS A 132 15.55 -37.16 -28.98
C LYS A 132 14.51 -36.74 -27.95
N GLN A 133 13.65 -37.69 -27.60
CA GLN A 133 12.67 -37.58 -26.51
C GLN A 133 13.20 -38.36 -25.30
N GLN A 134 13.31 -37.68 -24.16
CA GLN A 134 13.70 -38.23 -22.87
C GLN A 134 12.46 -38.43 -21.98
N VAL A 135 12.57 -39.35 -21.02
CA VAL A 135 11.51 -39.68 -20.06
C VAL A 135 12.13 -39.83 -18.68
N VAL A 136 11.68 -39.03 -17.72
CA VAL A 136 12.02 -39.11 -16.30
C VAL A 136 10.79 -39.62 -15.56
N SER A 137 10.83 -40.86 -15.08
CA SER A 137 9.71 -41.50 -14.37
C SER A 137 9.95 -41.47 -12.87
N ILE A 138 9.10 -40.72 -12.17
CA ILE A 138 9.08 -40.67 -10.70
C ILE A 138 8.31 -41.91 -10.21
N GLU A 139 9.00 -42.82 -9.51
CA GLU A 139 8.46 -44.10 -9.02
C GLU A 139 7.56 -43.95 -7.78
N ASP A 140 6.82 -45.00 -7.43
CA ASP A 140 5.94 -45.14 -6.24
C ASP A 140 4.85 -44.07 -6.01
N ALA A 141 4.47 -43.30 -7.03
CA ALA A 141 3.51 -42.19 -6.92
C ALA A 141 2.04 -42.60 -6.63
N ASP A 142 1.63 -43.85 -6.93
CA ASP A 142 0.26 -44.41 -6.79
C ASP A 142 -0.89 -43.38 -6.96
N LEU A 143 -0.91 -42.69 -8.11
CA LEU A 143 -1.91 -41.66 -8.39
C LEU A 143 -3.25 -42.25 -8.87
N ALA A 144 -3.18 -43.35 -9.62
CA ALA A 144 -4.32 -43.97 -10.28
C ALA A 144 -5.11 -44.89 -9.33
N THR A 145 -5.60 -44.40 -8.20
CA THR A 145 -6.26 -45.22 -7.16
C THR A 145 -7.76 -45.43 -7.34
N GLY A 146 -8.43 -44.60 -8.15
CA GLY A 146 -9.88 -44.45 -8.18
C GLY A 146 -10.45 -43.47 -7.15
N HIS A 147 -9.61 -42.92 -6.27
CA HIS A 147 -9.94 -41.85 -5.33
C HIS A 147 -9.39 -40.50 -5.82
N TRP A 148 -9.79 -39.41 -5.16
CA TRP A 148 -9.17 -38.10 -5.34
C TRP A 148 -7.75 -38.11 -4.77
N LYS A 149 -6.80 -37.50 -5.48
CA LYS A 149 -5.40 -37.31 -5.13
C LYS A 149 -5.04 -35.85 -5.46
N ASN A 150 -4.54 -35.11 -4.47
CA ASN A 150 -3.86 -33.83 -4.71
C ASN A 150 -2.38 -34.13 -4.97
N ILE A 151 -1.79 -33.50 -6.00
CA ILE A 151 -0.36 -33.54 -6.25
C ILE A 151 0.23 -32.14 -6.34
N THR A 152 1.46 -32.02 -5.86
CA THR A 152 2.32 -30.86 -6.05
C THR A 152 3.58 -31.36 -6.73
N LEU A 153 3.77 -30.98 -8.00
CA LEU A 153 4.99 -31.28 -8.75
C LEU A 153 5.78 -29.98 -8.87
N PHE A 154 6.97 -29.97 -8.27
CA PHE A 154 7.90 -28.85 -8.34
C PHE A 154 9.00 -29.20 -9.35
N ILE A 155 9.20 -28.36 -10.37
CA ILE A 155 10.30 -28.49 -11.34
C ILE A 155 11.09 -27.19 -11.31
N GLN A 156 12.34 -27.24 -10.87
CA GLN A 156 13.23 -26.06 -10.82
C GLN A 156 14.64 -26.43 -11.25
N GLU A 157 15.22 -25.60 -12.12
CA GLU A 157 16.42 -25.93 -12.89
C GLU A 157 16.26 -27.34 -13.50
N ASP A 158 17.09 -28.30 -13.11
CA ASP A 158 17.16 -29.67 -13.60
C ASP A 158 16.52 -30.72 -12.65
N ARG A 159 15.78 -30.31 -11.62
CA ARG A 159 15.20 -31.22 -10.63
C ARG A 159 13.68 -31.21 -10.62
N ALA A 160 13.09 -32.40 -10.65
CA ALA A 160 11.66 -32.64 -10.50
C ALA A 160 11.38 -33.36 -9.17
N GLN A 161 10.57 -32.77 -8.29
CA GLN A 161 10.19 -33.31 -6.97
C GLN A 161 8.67 -33.43 -6.88
N LEU A 162 8.18 -34.61 -6.48
CA LEU A 162 6.74 -34.91 -6.40
C LEU A 162 6.28 -35.13 -4.96
N PHE A 163 5.29 -34.35 -4.55
CA PHE A 163 4.50 -34.58 -3.34
C PHE A 163 3.10 -35.05 -3.69
N VAL A 164 2.56 -35.97 -2.88
CA VAL A 164 1.19 -36.48 -3.00
C VAL A 164 0.48 -36.23 -1.68
N GLY A 165 -0.45 -35.28 -1.66
CA GLY A 165 -1.04 -34.74 -0.43
C GLY A 165 -0.02 -33.93 0.38
N CYS A 166 0.62 -34.58 1.35
CA CYS A 166 1.64 -33.97 2.23
C CYS A 166 2.89 -34.86 2.38
N GLU A 167 2.95 -35.99 1.66
CA GLU A 167 4.09 -36.90 1.65
C GLU A 167 4.95 -36.64 0.42
N GLU A 168 6.25 -36.42 0.62
CA GLU A 168 7.23 -36.43 -0.45
C GLU A 168 7.42 -37.86 -0.95
N ILE A 169 7.24 -38.09 -2.25
CA ILE A 169 7.38 -39.43 -2.83
C ILE A 169 8.83 -39.67 -3.26
N ASN A 170 9.35 -38.83 -4.15
CA ASN A 170 10.71 -38.95 -4.67
C ASN A 170 11.16 -37.66 -5.39
N ILE A 171 12.47 -37.54 -5.57
CA ILE A 171 13.14 -36.53 -6.41
C ILE A 171 13.71 -37.25 -7.64
N SER A 172 13.71 -36.60 -8.80
CA SER A 172 14.36 -37.11 -10.01
C SER A 172 15.01 -35.98 -10.81
N GLU A 173 16.19 -36.25 -11.36
CA GLU A 173 16.98 -35.28 -12.11
C GLU A 173 16.71 -35.40 -13.62
N MET A 174 16.78 -34.28 -14.33
CA MET A 174 16.61 -34.14 -15.78
C MET A 174 17.96 -33.86 -16.44
N ASP A 175 18.19 -34.39 -17.65
CA ASP A 175 19.45 -34.16 -18.41
C ASP A 175 19.71 -32.68 -18.74
N VAL A 176 18.67 -31.84 -18.73
CA VAL A 176 18.73 -30.41 -18.99
C VAL A 176 17.74 -29.67 -18.08
N PRO A 177 18.04 -28.43 -17.68
CA PRO A 177 17.12 -27.64 -16.87
C PRO A 177 15.92 -27.13 -17.69
N ILE A 178 14.77 -26.98 -17.03
CA ILE A 178 13.45 -26.77 -17.66
C ILE A 178 13.38 -25.54 -18.57
N GLN A 179 14.07 -24.45 -18.22
CA GLN A 179 14.14 -23.23 -19.03
C GLN A 179 14.96 -23.40 -20.33
N LYS A 180 15.66 -24.53 -20.53
CA LYS A 180 16.24 -24.94 -21.83
C LYS A 180 15.32 -25.88 -22.65
N VAL A 181 14.23 -26.35 -22.05
CA VAL A 181 13.18 -27.13 -22.73
C VAL A 181 12.03 -26.22 -23.19
N LEU A 182 11.70 -25.22 -22.37
CA LEU A 182 10.59 -24.27 -22.58
C LEU A 182 11.13 -22.84 -22.81
N THR A 183 11.90 -22.64 -23.88
CA THR A 183 12.45 -21.32 -24.26
C THR A 183 11.36 -20.38 -24.81
N HIS A 184 11.60 -19.06 -24.85
CA HIS A 184 10.65 -18.10 -25.46
C HIS A 184 10.28 -18.48 -26.91
N GLU A 185 11.23 -19.05 -27.67
CA GLU A 185 11.00 -19.56 -29.04
C GLU A 185 9.95 -20.69 -29.12
N VAL A 186 9.69 -21.42 -28.02
CA VAL A 186 8.67 -22.48 -27.96
C VAL A 186 7.26 -21.90 -28.04
N ALA A 187 7.05 -20.67 -27.57
CA ALA A 187 5.73 -20.02 -27.59
C ALA A 187 5.24 -19.74 -29.03
N ASP A 188 6.15 -19.60 -29.99
CA ASP A 188 5.83 -19.31 -31.41
C ASP A 188 5.65 -20.56 -32.29
N ILE A 189 5.93 -21.77 -31.76
CA ILE A 189 5.91 -23.04 -32.54
C ILE A 189 5.13 -24.18 -31.87
N ALA A 190 4.57 -23.94 -30.68
CA ALA A 190 3.87 -24.93 -29.89
C ALA A 190 2.78 -24.29 -29.02
N ARG A 191 1.85 -25.14 -28.56
CA ARG A 191 0.68 -24.74 -27.77
C ARG A 191 0.46 -25.64 -26.57
N LEU A 192 0.01 -25.05 -25.47
CA LEU A 192 -0.30 -25.74 -24.24
C LEU A 192 -1.71 -26.34 -24.27
N ARG A 193 -1.86 -27.63 -23.95
CA ARG A 193 -3.14 -28.34 -23.86
C ARG A 193 -3.27 -29.13 -22.55
N ILE A 194 -4.51 -29.22 -22.07
CA ILE A 194 -4.87 -29.97 -20.87
C ILE A 194 -5.33 -31.38 -21.23
N GLY A 195 -4.87 -32.39 -20.50
CA GLY A 195 -5.44 -33.76 -20.51
C GLY A 195 -5.24 -34.60 -21.78
N LYS A 196 -4.44 -34.15 -22.75
CA LYS A 196 -4.27 -34.80 -24.07
C LYS A 196 -3.21 -35.91 -24.03
N GLY A 197 -3.62 -37.15 -23.78
CA GLY A 197 -2.72 -38.30 -23.63
C GLY A 197 -2.14 -38.89 -24.93
N ALA A 198 -0.81 -39.05 -24.98
CA ALA A 198 -0.04 -39.40 -26.18
C ALA A 198 -0.20 -40.80 -26.83
N VAL A 199 -1.23 -41.61 -26.56
CA VAL A 199 -1.36 -42.96 -27.17
C VAL A 199 -2.76 -43.26 -27.72
N LYS A 200 -2.85 -43.56 -29.02
CA LYS A 200 -4.09 -43.91 -29.75
C LYS A 200 -4.70 -45.29 -29.42
N ASP A 201 -4.27 -45.93 -28.33
CA ASP A 201 -4.83 -47.22 -27.89
C ASP A 201 -6.16 -47.04 -27.15
N ARG A 202 -7.22 -46.87 -27.95
CA ARG A 202 -8.63 -47.13 -27.61
C ARG A 202 -9.07 -46.67 -26.22
N PHE A 203 -9.38 -45.38 -26.09
CA PHE A 203 -10.32 -44.88 -25.06
C PHE A 203 -11.75 -45.42 -25.34
N MET A 204 -11.95 -46.71 -25.08
CA MET A 204 -13.25 -47.36 -25.12
C MET A 204 -14.04 -47.03 -23.86
N THR A 205 -15.05 -46.16 -24.02
CA THR A 205 -16.23 -46.03 -23.15
C THR A 205 -16.02 -45.85 -21.64
N SER A 206 -16.35 -44.66 -21.13
CA SER A 206 -16.82 -44.39 -19.76
C SER A 206 -15.84 -44.49 -18.57
N HIS A 207 -14.70 -43.80 -18.63
CA HIS A 207 -13.91 -43.46 -17.43
C HIS A 207 -13.75 -41.94 -17.30
N SER A 208 -13.84 -41.39 -16.09
CA SER A 208 -13.50 -40.00 -15.82
C SER A 208 -12.02 -39.86 -15.46
N MET A 209 -11.42 -38.79 -15.99
CA MET A 209 -10.57 -37.93 -15.16
C MET A 209 -11.41 -36.73 -14.76
N ASP A 210 -11.53 -36.52 -13.46
CA ASP A 210 -12.17 -35.36 -12.84
C ASP A 210 -11.03 -34.49 -12.28
N LYS A 211 -10.93 -33.20 -12.67
CA LYS A 211 -9.73 -32.35 -12.45
C LYS A 211 -10.05 -30.89 -12.08
N VAL A 212 -9.13 -30.27 -11.34
CA VAL A 212 -8.80 -28.82 -11.28
C VAL A 212 -7.27 -28.71 -11.41
N ILE A 213 -6.75 -27.67 -12.11
CA ILE A 213 -5.32 -27.49 -12.39
C ILE A 213 -4.92 -26.02 -12.25
N CYS A 214 -4.06 -25.71 -11.27
CA CYS A 214 -3.36 -24.43 -11.16
C CYS A 214 -1.87 -24.64 -11.48
N LEU A 215 -1.29 -23.79 -12.33
CA LEU A 215 0.16 -23.57 -12.34
C LEU A 215 0.50 -22.36 -11.46
N ILE A 216 1.59 -22.43 -10.71
CA ILE A 216 2.05 -21.41 -9.77
C ILE A 216 3.55 -21.21 -9.95
N LEU A 217 4.00 -19.96 -9.99
CA LEU A 217 5.39 -19.56 -10.18
C LEU A 217 5.80 -18.72 -8.97
N VAL A 218 6.58 -19.31 -8.05
CA VAL A 218 6.86 -18.75 -6.73
C VAL A 218 8.30 -19.04 -6.30
N TYR A 219 8.95 -18.02 -5.75
CA TYR A 219 10.27 -18.08 -5.12
C TYR A 219 10.18 -18.56 -3.64
N ILE A 220 11.24 -19.20 -3.15
CA ILE A 220 11.46 -19.70 -1.75
C ILE A 220 10.73 -21.02 -1.37
N GLN A 221 11.28 -21.68 -0.34
CA GLN A 221 11.09 -23.07 0.04
C GLN A 221 9.79 -23.35 0.82
N GLN A 222 9.32 -24.61 0.73
CA GLN A 222 8.28 -25.24 1.57
C GLN A 222 6.84 -24.70 1.44
N VAL A 223 6.21 -24.99 0.30
CA VAL A 223 4.74 -25.02 0.16
C VAL A 223 4.30 -26.45 -0.17
N CYS A 224 3.62 -27.12 0.76
CA CYS A 224 3.01 -28.43 0.54
C CYS A 224 1.75 -28.59 1.40
N GLY A 225 0.67 -29.14 0.82
CA GLY A 225 -0.59 -29.45 1.53
C GLY A 225 -1.76 -28.50 1.28
N PHE A 226 -1.53 -27.27 0.82
CA PHE A 226 -2.60 -26.31 0.50
C PHE A 226 -3.30 -26.64 -0.83
N SER A 227 -4.61 -26.40 -0.92
CA SER A 227 -5.32 -26.31 -2.21
C SER A 227 -5.14 -24.93 -2.85
N CYS A 228 -5.52 -24.79 -4.12
CA CYS A 228 -5.46 -23.49 -4.80
C CYS A 228 -6.42 -22.46 -4.16
N GLU A 229 -7.54 -22.92 -3.58
CA GLU A 229 -8.43 -22.09 -2.76
C GLU A 229 -7.79 -21.70 -1.42
N ASP A 230 -7.04 -22.59 -0.75
CA ASP A 230 -6.35 -22.26 0.51
C ASP A 230 -5.20 -21.26 0.31
N ILE A 231 -4.43 -21.35 -0.79
CA ILE A 231 -3.40 -20.35 -1.11
C ILE A 231 -4.05 -18.99 -1.42
N THR A 232 -5.14 -19.00 -2.20
CA THR A 232 -5.97 -17.79 -2.42
C THR A 232 -6.56 -17.28 -1.11
N SER A 233 -6.84 -18.15 -0.13
CA SER A 233 -7.27 -17.79 1.21
C SER A 233 -6.14 -17.20 2.04
N MET A 234 -4.89 -17.69 1.97
CA MET A 234 -3.76 -17.05 2.66
C MET A 234 -3.50 -15.62 2.15
N PHE A 235 -3.60 -15.38 0.83
CA PHE A 235 -3.55 -14.03 0.27
C PHE A 235 -4.76 -13.16 0.68
N LYS A 236 -5.92 -13.75 1.01
CA LYS A 236 -7.06 -13.06 1.64
C LYS A 236 -6.91 -12.88 3.16
N GLU A 237 -6.18 -13.73 3.86
CA GLU A 237 -5.89 -13.64 5.30
C GLU A 237 -4.75 -12.65 5.59
N LEU A 238 -3.84 -12.42 4.64
CA LEU A 238 -2.96 -11.25 4.64
C LEU A 238 -3.76 -9.94 4.49
N LYS A 239 -4.83 -9.93 3.68
CA LYS A 239 -5.87 -8.87 3.71
C LYS A 239 -6.77 -8.94 4.97
N GLY A 240 -6.67 -10.01 5.75
CA GLY A 240 -7.45 -10.31 6.95
C GLY A 240 -7.00 -9.58 8.22
N LEU A 241 -5.80 -8.97 8.24
CA LEU A 241 -5.41 -8.09 9.35
C LEU A 241 -6.40 -6.93 9.55
N GLY A 242 -7.01 -6.42 8.46
CA GLY A 242 -8.08 -5.42 8.53
C GLY A 242 -9.34 -5.88 9.28
N VAL A 243 -9.59 -7.19 9.37
CA VAL A 243 -10.71 -7.74 10.16
C VAL A 243 -10.42 -7.66 11.66
N ILE A 244 -9.17 -7.87 12.07
CA ILE A 244 -8.75 -7.69 13.48
C ILE A 244 -8.84 -6.21 13.87
N VAL A 245 -8.47 -5.28 12.97
CA VAL A 245 -8.66 -3.84 13.18
C VAL A 245 -10.15 -3.47 13.30
N LYS A 246 -11.01 -3.97 12.40
CA LYS A 246 -12.48 -3.78 12.54
C LYS A 246 -13.03 -4.40 13.83
N GLN A 247 -12.45 -5.49 14.34
CA GLN A 247 -12.91 -6.11 15.58
C GLN A 247 -12.44 -5.33 16.84
N LEU A 248 -11.27 -4.70 16.84
CA LEU A 248 -10.89 -3.73 17.87
C LEU A 248 -11.77 -2.47 17.82
N SER A 249 -12.06 -1.94 16.63
CA SER A 249 -12.97 -0.80 16.46
C SER A 249 -14.38 -1.11 17.01
N ASN A 250 -14.93 -2.28 16.71
CA ASN A 250 -16.24 -2.69 17.21
C ASN A 250 -16.29 -2.95 18.73
N GLU A 251 -15.20 -3.39 19.36
CA GLU A 251 -15.11 -3.46 20.83
C GLU A 251 -14.98 -2.06 21.44
N LEU A 252 -14.26 -1.13 20.82
CA LEU A 252 -14.16 0.27 21.26
C LEU A 252 -15.52 0.98 21.18
N ASN A 253 -16.27 0.79 20.10
CA ASN A 253 -17.63 1.34 19.93
C ASN A 253 -18.65 0.75 20.92
N ARG A 254 -18.41 -0.47 21.46
CA ARG A 254 -19.18 -1.02 22.59
C ARG A 254 -18.85 -0.37 23.94
N VAL A 255 -17.66 0.22 24.11
CA VAL A 255 -17.31 1.01 25.30
C VAL A 255 -17.98 2.38 25.24
N VAL A 256 -18.00 3.03 24.06
CA VAL A 256 -18.69 4.32 23.87
C VAL A 256 -20.20 4.19 24.10
N SER A 257 -20.85 3.22 23.44
CA SER A 257 -22.31 3.01 23.57
C SER A 257 -22.78 2.55 24.95
N THR A 258 -21.90 2.03 25.81
CA THR A 258 -22.22 1.74 27.22
C THR A 258 -22.05 2.94 28.17
N GLY A 259 -21.41 4.03 27.72
CA GLY A 259 -21.38 5.31 28.44
C GLY A 259 -22.73 6.04 28.40
N SER A 260 -23.38 6.10 27.23
CA SER A 260 -24.61 6.88 27.02
C SER A 260 -25.83 6.38 27.79
N SER A 261 -25.79 5.16 28.35
CA SER A 261 -26.86 4.60 29.19
C SER A 261 -26.84 5.07 30.65
N LEU A 262 -25.91 5.96 31.04
CA LEU A 262 -25.71 6.41 32.43
C LEU A 262 -26.05 7.89 32.69
N VAL A 263 -26.54 8.62 31.68
CA VAL A 263 -26.90 10.06 31.80
C VAL A 263 -28.38 10.26 32.17
N CYS A 264 -29.30 9.42 31.69
CA CYS A 264 -30.75 9.50 31.98
C CYS A 264 -31.15 9.05 33.41
N ALA A 265 -30.32 9.31 34.42
CA ALA A 265 -30.56 8.92 35.81
C ALA A 265 -30.08 9.93 36.89
N LEU A 266 -29.50 11.08 36.52
CA LEU A 266 -28.94 12.05 37.49
C LEU A 266 -29.25 13.53 37.17
N SER A 267 -30.52 13.92 37.25
CA SER A 267 -30.94 15.33 37.29
C SER A 267 -32.11 15.54 38.27
N SER A 268 -31.98 15.08 39.51
CA SER A 268 -33.02 15.21 40.54
C SER A 268 -32.49 15.32 41.98
N PHE A 269 -32.34 16.58 42.41
CA PHE A 269 -32.24 17.08 43.79
C PHE A 269 -30.94 16.87 44.60
N LEU A 270 -30.72 17.84 45.51
CA LEU A 270 -29.54 18.08 46.34
C LEU A 270 -29.79 17.65 47.83
N PRO A 271 -28.81 17.73 48.75
CA PRO A 271 -28.69 16.87 49.95
C PRO A 271 -29.33 17.53 51.22
N PRO A 272 -29.08 17.10 52.50
CA PRO A 272 -28.26 15.99 53.04
C PRO A 272 -28.87 15.16 54.20
N SER A 273 -28.17 14.11 54.68
CA SER A 273 -27.73 13.96 56.10
C SER A 273 -27.23 12.54 56.54
N LEU A 274 -26.18 12.53 57.40
CA LEU A 274 -25.68 11.48 58.34
C LEU A 274 -25.39 10.03 57.81
N VAL A 275 -24.13 9.54 57.84
CA VAL A 275 -23.40 8.88 58.98
C VAL A 275 -23.98 7.50 59.34
N CYS A 276 -23.24 6.36 59.41
CA CYS A 276 -21.80 6.03 59.54
C CYS A 276 -21.48 4.76 58.68
N SER A 277 -20.28 4.15 58.57
CA SER A 277 -18.99 4.26 59.28
C SER A 277 -17.82 3.66 58.47
N GLN A 278 -16.63 4.28 58.53
CA GLN A 278 -15.25 3.71 58.49
C GLN A 278 -14.87 2.62 57.44
N LEU A 279 -13.70 2.60 56.79
CA LEU A 279 -12.62 3.53 56.42
C LEU A 279 -11.51 2.65 55.79
N LYS A 280 -10.94 3.09 54.66
CA LYS A 280 -9.57 2.71 54.19
C LYS A 280 -8.52 3.30 55.20
N PRO A 281 -7.19 2.97 55.22
CA PRO A 281 -6.36 2.75 54.03
C PRO A 281 -5.05 1.90 54.13
N LEU A 282 -4.35 1.86 52.99
CA LEU A 282 -2.89 1.84 52.72
C LEU A 282 -1.87 0.95 53.49
N HIS A 283 -0.98 0.39 52.67
CA HIS A 283 0.46 0.14 52.89
C HIS A 283 1.11 0.72 54.18
N CYS A 284 1.85 -0.10 54.92
CA CYS A 284 3.33 -0.12 54.84
C CYS A 284 4.03 -1.11 55.81
N THR A 285 5.26 -1.48 55.43
CA THR A 285 6.39 -1.91 56.31
C THR A 285 6.26 -3.17 57.20
N ALA A 286 7.41 -3.80 57.44
CA ALA A 286 7.56 -4.95 58.34
C ALA A 286 7.92 -4.53 59.77
N THR A 287 7.57 -5.37 60.76
CA THR A 287 8.45 -5.66 61.91
C THR A 287 7.97 -6.87 62.69
N CYS A 288 8.90 -7.70 63.17
CA CYS A 288 8.65 -8.68 64.23
C CYS A 288 9.07 -8.08 65.59
N PRO A 289 8.26 -8.20 66.66
CA PRO A 289 8.72 -7.92 68.01
C PRO A 289 9.41 -9.15 68.63
N TRP A 290 10.63 -8.97 69.15
CA TRP A 290 11.40 -9.96 69.91
C TRP A 290 11.61 -9.46 71.35
N ASN A 291 11.74 -10.39 72.31
CA ASN A 291 12.39 -10.17 73.61
C ASN A 291 12.60 -11.52 74.32
N GLY A 292 13.78 -11.92 74.79
CA GLY A 292 15.16 -11.39 74.63
C GLY A 292 16.16 -12.57 74.67
N THR A 293 17.46 -12.45 74.90
CA THR A 293 18.32 -11.32 75.32
C THR A 293 19.79 -11.60 74.94
N VAL A 294 20.51 -10.56 74.48
CA VAL A 294 21.97 -10.24 74.60
C VAL A 294 22.95 -11.37 75.07
N LEU A 295 24.09 -11.69 74.41
CA LEU A 295 25.28 -10.83 74.19
C LEU A 295 26.28 -11.26 73.08
N HIS A 296 26.84 -10.25 72.40
CA HIS A 296 28.22 -10.09 71.85
C HIS A 296 28.80 -10.87 70.63
N LYS A 297 29.34 -10.04 69.71
CA LYS A 297 30.64 -10.12 68.98
C LYS A 297 30.83 -11.04 67.75
N SER A 298 30.45 -10.47 66.60
CA SER A 298 31.36 -9.95 65.54
C SER A 298 32.36 -10.85 64.76
N PHE A 299 32.37 -10.64 63.44
CA PHE A 299 33.33 -11.04 62.39
C PHE A 299 33.30 -12.50 61.87
N ALA A 300 33.57 -12.61 60.56
CA ALA A 300 33.86 -13.81 59.77
C ALA A 300 35.40 -14.10 59.76
N PRO A 301 35.98 -15.12 59.08
CA PRO A 301 35.41 -16.03 58.05
C PRO A 301 35.91 -17.51 58.06
N LEU A 302 35.61 -18.26 56.97
CA LEU A 302 36.31 -19.45 56.40
C LEU A 302 36.40 -20.83 57.13
N ALA A 303 35.88 -21.87 56.43
CA ALA A 303 36.44 -23.23 56.16
C ALA A 303 36.49 -24.42 57.19
N GLU A 304 36.45 -25.64 56.60
CA GLU A 304 36.95 -26.99 57.02
C GLU A 304 36.10 -28.13 57.70
N LEU A 305 36.22 -29.34 57.09
CA LEU A 305 36.29 -30.77 57.54
C LEU A 305 35.24 -31.55 58.39
N CYS A 306 34.91 -32.82 57.98
CA CYS A 306 35.17 -34.14 58.70
C CYS A 306 34.38 -35.40 58.17
N CYS A 307 34.69 -36.63 58.66
CA CYS A 307 34.17 -37.99 58.26
C CYS A 307 33.83 -38.89 59.50
N GLY A 308 33.34 -40.17 59.52
CA GLY A 308 33.04 -41.31 58.60
C GLY A 308 32.31 -42.46 59.42
N ASN A 309 32.28 -43.80 59.21
CA ASN A 309 32.71 -44.81 58.20
C ASN A 309 32.21 -46.27 58.57
N SER A 310 32.25 -47.27 57.64
CA SER A 310 32.27 -48.78 57.80
C SER A 310 30.98 -49.66 58.03
N SER A 311 31.08 -50.99 57.76
CA SER A 311 30.02 -52.05 57.52
C SER A 311 30.43 -53.45 58.12
N PRO A 312 30.06 -54.72 57.69
CA PRO A 312 29.07 -55.33 56.72
C PRO A 312 28.44 -56.75 57.11
N ILE A 313 27.79 -57.47 56.13
CA ILE A 313 27.90 -58.96 55.78
C ILE A 313 26.83 -60.09 56.09
N ILE A 314 26.51 -60.91 55.05
CA ILE A 314 26.06 -62.36 54.91
C ILE A 314 24.65 -62.91 55.32
N SER A 315 23.91 -63.55 54.38
CA SER A 315 23.48 -65.00 54.36
C SER A 315 22.48 -65.40 53.22
N LEU A 316 22.48 -66.70 52.82
CA LEU A 316 21.70 -67.41 51.77
C LEU A 316 21.77 -68.95 52.05
N PRO A 317 21.18 -69.93 51.30
CA PRO A 317 20.26 -69.97 50.12
C PRO A 317 18.95 -70.76 50.50
N PRO A 318 18.29 -71.69 49.73
CA PRO A 318 18.16 -72.04 48.27
C PRO A 318 16.63 -72.12 47.85
N ALA A 319 16.04 -72.90 46.90
CA ALA A 319 16.41 -73.90 45.87
C ALA A 319 15.28 -74.06 44.78
N ASN A 320 15.64 -74.50 43.55
CA ASN A 320 14.84 -75.15 42.47
C ASN A 320 13.55 -74.46 41.92
N ASN A 321 13.13 -74.66 40.64
CA ASN A 321 13.45 -75.72 39.67
C ASN A 321 13.30 -75.29 38.19
N TYR A 322 14.20 -75.75 37.30
CA TYR A 322 14.19 -75.68 35.81
C TYR A 322 14.13 -74.31 35.11
N ALA A 323 14.52 -74.27 33.83
CA ALA A 323 14.97 -73.05 33.13
C ALA A 323 14.80 -73.11 31.60
N GLU A 324 14.77 -71.92 30.97
CA GLU A 324 15.28 -71.67 29.61
C GLU A 324 16.18 -70.40 29.63
N ASP A 325 17.39 -70.55 29.07
CA ASP A 325 18.35 -69.57 28.55
C ASP A 325 18.52 -68.17 29.18
N GLY A 326 19.47 -68.09 30.13
CA GLY A 326 20.50 -67.04 30.22
C GLY A 326 20.12 -65.63 30.66
N TRP A 327 18.84 -65.26 30.59
CA TRP A 327 18.32 -63.94 30.96
C TRP A 327 17.86 -63.88 32.42
N SER A 328 18.06 -62.72 33.07
CA SER A 328 17.36 -62.38 34.30
C SER A 328 15.86 -62.24 34.07
N PRO A 329 15.04 -62.28 35.13
CA PRO A 329 13.68 -61.74 35.09
C PRO A 329 13.67 -60.30 34.54
N TRP A 330 12.58 -59.93 33.88
CA TRP A 330 12.30 -58.54 33.53
C TRP A 330 12.03 -57.72 34.80
N SER A 331 12.48 -56.46 34.81
CA SER A 331 12.03 -55.46 35.78
C SER A 331 10.52 -55.18 35.61
N GLU A 332 9.95 -54.51 36.60
CA GLU A 332 8.66 -53.84 36.40
C GLU A 332 8.73 -52.77 35.30
N TRP A 333 7.57 -52.43 34.75
CA TRP A 333 7.42 -51.36 33.77
C TRP A 333 7.55 -49.98 34.43
N THR A 334 8.25 -49.06 33.76
CA THR A 334 8.26 -47.64 34.15
C THR A 334 6.85 -47.04 34.07
N HIS A 335 6.65 -45.91 34.76
CA HIS A 335 5.51 -45.03 34.47
C HIS A 335 5.53 -44.54 33.01
N CYS A 336 4.39 -44.05 32.51
CA CYS A 336 4.27 -43.57 31.14
C CYS A 336 5.18 -42.35 30.91
N SER A 337 5.88 -42.30 29.77
CA SER A 337 6.83 -41.23 29.44
C SER A 337 6.20 -39.85 29.22
N VAL A 338 4.86 -39.77 29.22
CA VAL A 338 4.06 -38.56 29.07
C VAL A 338 2.93 -38.55 30.12
N SER A 339 2.50 -37.36 30.52
CA SER A 339 1.34 -37.16 31.40
C SER A 339 0.00 -37.09 30.63
N CYS A 340 0.05 -36.80 29.33
CA CYS A 340 -1.07 -36.72 28.41
C CYS A 340 -0.62 -37.17 27.00
N GLY A 341 -1.54 -37.63 26.15
CA GLY A 341 -1.25 -38.12 24.80
C GLY A 341 -0.61 -39.52 24.76
N ARG A 342 -0.08 -39.91 23.59
CA ARG A 342 0.63 -41.19 23.42
C ARG A 342 2.06 -41.08 23.95
N GLY A 343 2.41 -41.93 24.90
CA GLY A 343 3.77 -42.14 25.36
C GLY A 343 4.16 -43.61 25.37
N ILE A 344 5.29 -43.91 26.01
CA ILE A 344 5.82 -45.27 26.12
C ILE A 344 6.19 -45.62 27.58
N GLN A 345 6.20 -46.91 27.87
CA GLN A 345 6.77 -47.50 29.08
C GLN A 345 7.87 -48.47 28.69
N GLN A 346 8.90 -48.61 29.51
CA GLN A 346 10.03 -49.51 29.28
C GLN A 346 10.29 -50.43 30.48
N ARG A 347 10.96 -51.54 30.23
CA ARG A 347 11.53 -52.43 31.27
C ARG A 347 12.77 -53.15 30.76
N GLY A 348 13.64 -53.56 31.68
CA GLY A 348 14.96 -54.14 31.36
C GLY A 348 15.18 -55.53 31.96
N ARG A 349 16.14 -56.28 31.40
CA ARG A 349 16.70 -57.53 31.92
C ARG A 349 18.17 -57.67 31.52
N SER A 350 18.97 -58.35 32.33
CA SER A 350 20.41 -58.58 32.10
C SER A 350 20.68 -60.03 31.68
N CYS A 351 21.67 -60.25 30.81
CA CYS A 351 22.15 -61.57 30.39
C CYS A 351 23.47 -61.87 31.12
N ASP A 352 23.60 -63.07 31.71
CA ASP A 352 24.84 -63.47 32.38
C ASP A 352 25.77 -64.25 31.42
N ARG A 353 26.66 -63.50 30.77
CA ARG A 353 27.32 -63.90 29.52
C ARG A 353 28.47 -64.90 29.67
N ILE A 354 28.71 -65.43 30.87
CA ILE A 354 29.86 -66.31 31.17
C ILE A 354 29.54 -67.79 30.88
N ASN A 355 28.25 -68.19 30.84
CA ASN A 355 27.87 -69.61 30.70
C ASN A 355 26.67 -69.91 29.76
N SER A 356 26.11 -68.90 29.08
CA SER A 356 25.03 -69.10 28.08
C SER A 356 25.01 -67.98 27.04
N ASN A 357 24.53 -68.26 25.83
CA ASN A 357 24.47 -67.29 24.73
C ASN A 357 23.05 -66.72 24.59
N CYS A 358 22.78 -65.57 25.22
CA CYS A 358 21.43 -65.01 25.26
C CYS A 358 21.07 -64.25 23.96
N GLU A 359 20.00 -64.68 23.28
CA GLU A 359 19.43 -63.96 22.14
C GLU A 359 18.18 -63.14 22.52
N GLY A 360 17.81 -62.18 21.66
CA GLY A 360 16.75 -61.19 21.92
C GLY A 360 17.26 -59.92 22.63
N THR A 361 16.36 -58.96 22.88
CA THR A 361 16.73 -57.68 23.51
C THR A 361 16.75 -57.75 25.04
N SER A 362 17.62 -56.91 25.62
CA SER A 362 17.71 -56.62 27.06
C SER A 362 16.68 -55.57 27.54
N VAL A 363 16.00 -54.89 26.62
CA VAL A 363 14.99 -53.85 26.88
C VAL A 363 13.73 -54.16 26.10
N GLN A 364 12.57 -53.97 26.73
CA GLN A 364 11.24 -54.05 26.11
C GLN A 364 10.52 -52.70 26.27
N THR A 365 9.84 -52.25 25.22
CA THR A 365 9.04 -51.02 25.20
C THR A 365 7.57 -51.37 24.89
N ARG A 366 6.61 -50.61 25.44
CA ARG A 366 5.19 -50.66 25.07
C ARG A 366 4.59 -49.25 25.03
N ASP A 367 3.56 -49.03 24.21
CA ASP A 367 2.78 -47.79 24.25
C ASP A 367 1.95 -47.64 25.53
N CYS A 368 1.64 -46.40 25.89
CA CYS A 368 0.66 -46.00 26.90
C CYS A 368 -0.08 -44.73 26.45
N TYR A 369 -1.37 -44.61 26.83
CA TYR A 369 -2.25 -43.53 26.37
C TYR A 369 -3.04 -42.91 27.54
N PRO A 370 -2.45 -41.99 28.32
CA PRO A 370 -3.21 -41.00 29.09
C PRO A 370 -4.02 -40.05 28.18
N GLN A 371 -4.88 -39.23 28.80
CA GLN A 371 -5.82 -38.30 28.12
C GLN A 371 -5.10 -37.29 27.21
N GLU A 372 -5.78 -36.70 26.22
CA GLU A 372 -5.17 -35.83 25.20
C GLU A 372 -4.58 -34.53 25.79
N CYS A 373 -3.52 -34.00 25.15
CA CYS A 373 -2.82 -32.77 25.59
C CYS A 373 -3.37 -31.49 24.92
N ASP A 374 -3.34 -30.38 25.66
CA ASP A 374 -3.56 -29.03 25.14
C ASP A 374 -2.28 -28.48 24.43
N LYS A 375 -2.46 -27.69 23.37
CA LYS A 375 -1.44 -27.43 22.32
C LYS A 375 -0.64 -26.12 22.49
N ARG A 376 -0.59 -25.52 23.68
CA ARG A 376 -0.04 -24.15 23.90
C ARG A 376 1.30 -24.04 24.64
N PHE A 377 1.97 -25.14 25.01
CA PHE A 377 3.20 -25.08 25.83
C PHE A 377 4.43 -25.71 25.17
N LYS A 378 5.58 -25.06 25.39
CA LYS A 378 6.92 -25.49 24.96
C LYS A 378 7.56 -26.40 26.02
N GLN A 379 8.22 -27.49 25.59
CA GLN A 379 8.75 -28.51 26.50
C GLN A 379 10.25 -28.76 26.25
N ASP A 380 11.08 -28.37 27.22
CA ASP A 380 12.53 -28.67 27.26
C ASP A 380 12.78 -30.15 27.61
N GLY A 381 13.93 -30.67 27.17
CA GLY A 381 14.29 -32.08 27.30
C GLY A 381 14.75 -32.48 28.71
N GLY A 382 14.27 -33.63 29.18
CA GLY A 382 14.67 -34.27 30.43
C GLY A 382 15.37 -35.62 30.22
N TRP A 383 16.42 -35.85 30.99
CA TRP A 383 17.11 -37.14 31.04
C TRP A 383 16.25 -38.22 31.70
N SER A 384 16.17 -39.41 31.10
CA SER A 384 15.65 -40.60 31.79
C SER A 384 16.55 -41.03 32.95
N HIS A 385 16.01 -41.84 33.86
CA HIS A 385 16.78 -42.50 34.91
C HIS A 385 17.90 -43.35 34.30
N TRP A 386 19.09 -43.29 34.92
CA TRP A 386 20.22 -44.13 34.55
C TRP A 386 19.87 -45.63 34.60
N SER A 387 20.42 -46.39 33.67
CA SER A 387 20.50 -47.84 33.80
C SER A 387 21.26 -48.24 35.08
N PRO A 388 21.05 -49.46 35.60
CA PRO A 388 22.01 -50.07 36.52
C PRO A 388 23.43 -50.04 35.93
N TRP A 389 24.44 -50.02 36.81
CA TRP A 389 25.83 -50.24 36.43
C TRP A 389 26.02 -51.67 35.90
N SER A 390 26.90 -51.83 34.91
CA SER A 390 27.41 -53.16 34.52
C SER A 390 28.25 -53.77 35.64
N SER A 391 28.46 -55.10 35.58
CA SER A 391 29.52 -55.76 36.34
C SER A 391 30.90 -55.15 36.02
N CYS A 392 31.84 -55.24 36.97
CA CYS A 392 33.22 -54.79 36.76
C CYS A 392 33.89 -55.57 35.63
N SER A 393 34.64 -54.89 34.75
CA SER A 393 35.27 -55.54 33.58
C SER A 393 36.47 -56.45 33.91
N VAL A 394 36.88 -56.56 35.17
CA VAL A 394 37.96 -57.44 35.66
C VAL A 394 37.60 -58.08 37.00
N ILE A 395 38.34 -59.12 37.39
CA ILE A 395 38.22 -59.84 38.67
C ILE A 395 39.43 -59.66 39.61
N CYS A 396 40.47 -58.93 39.19
CA CYS A 396 41.51 -58.39 40.07
C CYS A 396 42.22 -57.21 39.39
N GLY A 397 42.53 -56.15 40.14
CA GLY A 397 43.04 -54.89 39.60
C GLY A 397 41.95 -53.93 39.11
N GLU A 398 42.31 -52.96 38.28
CA GLU A 398 41.37 -51.97 37.72
C GLU A 398 40.61 -52.50 36.50
N GLY A 399 39.31 -52.28 36.53
CA GLY A 399 38.41 -52.37 35.38
C GLY A 399 37.48 -51.17 35.33
N VAL A 400 36.45 -51.24 34.49
CA VAL A 400 35.40 -50.22 34.42
C VAL A 400 34.01 -50.83 34.55
N ILE A 401 33.10 -50.03 35.10
CA ILE A 401 31.64 -50.22 35.06
C ILE A 401 31.02 -49.12 34.21
N THR A 402 29.90 -49.40 33.54
CA THR A 402 29.24 -48.43 32.65
C THR A 402 27.73 -48.40 32.85
N ARG A 403 27.14 -47.19 32.78
CA ARG A 403 25.68 -46.97 32.73
C ARG A 403 25.31 -45.96 31.64
N ILE A 404 24.05 -45.98 31.21
CA ILE A 404 23.52 -45.12 30.14
C ILE A 404 22.15 -44.53 30.51
N ARG A 405 21.82 -43.38 29.93
CA ARG A 405 20.52 -42.69 29.99
C ARG A 405 20.25 -41.99 28.65
N LEU A 406 18.99 -41.67 28.38
CA LEU A 406 18.55 -41.08 27.11
C LEU A 406 17.80 -39.76 27.36
N CYS A 407 17.85 -38.82 26.41
CA CYS A 407 17.09 -37.56 26.49
C CYS A 407 15.64 -37.80 26.03
N ASN A 408 14.84 -38.44 26.89
CA ASN A 408 13.50 -38.92 26.54
C ASN A 408 12.54 -38.98 27.74
N SER A 409 12.72 -38.13 28.75
CA SER A 409 11.85 -38.06 29.93
C SER A 409 11.76 -36.65 30.53
N PRO A 410 11.06 -35.71 29.86
CA PRO A 410 10.41 -35.83 28.54
C PRO A 410 11.41 -35.65 27.39
N THR A 411 11.03 -36.05 26.17
CA THR A 411 11.78 -35.68 24.95
C THR A 411 11.51 -34.21 24.62
N PRO A 412 12.51 -33.39 24.23
CA PRO A 412 12.27 -31.99 23.87
C PRO A 412 11.33 -31.85 22.67
N GLN A 413 10.42 -30.88 22.71
CA GLN A 413 9.44 -30.58 21.66
C GLN A 413 9.24 -29.06 21.50
N MET A 414 8.69 -28.63 20.35
CA MET A 414 8.39 -27.21 20.05
C MET A 414 9.60 -26.27 20.27
N GLY A 415 10.78 -26.70 19.80
CA GLY A 415 12.04 -25.97 19.95
C GLY A 415 12.55 -25.86 21.40
N GLY A 416 12.11 -26.74 22.30
CA GLY A 416 12.67 -26.89 23.64
C GLY A 416 14.13 -27.32 23.62
N ARG A 417 14.88 -26.96 24.67
CA ARG A 417 16.32 -27.23 24.77
C ARG A 417 16.62 -28.72 24.89
N ASP A 418 17.68 -29.17 24.22
CA ASP A 418 18.19 -30.55 24.37
C ASP A 418 18.89 -30.76 25.73
N CYS A 419 18.94 -32.01 26.18
CA CYS A 419 19.45 -32.36 27.51
C CYS A 419 20.97 -32.15 27.62
N GLN A 420 21.41 -31.18 28.42
CA GLN A 420 22.84 -30.97 28.65
C GLN A 420 23.47 -32.06 29.55
N GLY A 421 24.67 -32.50 29.17
CA GLY A 421 25.44 -33.56 29.84
C GLY A 421 25.72 -34.74 28.90
N GLN A 422 26.43 -35.77 29.39
CA GLN A 422 26.63 -37.01 28.63
C GLN A 422 25.53 -38.03 28.97
N GLY A 423 25.09 -38.79 27.96
CA GLY A 423 24.13 -39.90 28.07
C GLY A 423 24.76 -41.26 28.39
N ARG A 424 26.10 -41.33 28.48
CA ARG A 424 26.87 -42.51 28.91
C ARG A 424 27.85 -42.07 29.99
N GLU A 425 27.95 -42.87 31.04
CA GLU A 425 28.83 -42.62 32.18
C GLU A 425 29.61 -43.90 32.49
N THR A 426 30.92 -43.75 32.73
CA THR A 426 31.85 -44.86 32.92
C THR A 426 32.69 -44.57 34.15
N GLU A 427 32.60 -45.44 35.17
CA GLU A 427 33.37 -45.33 36.41
C GLU A 427 34.41 -46.47 36.49
N VAL A 428 35.51 -46.22 37.19
CA VAL A 428 36.58 -47.21 37.40
C VAL A 428 36.23 -48.06 38.64
N CYS A 429 36.28 -49.38 38.49
CA CYS A 429 36.14 -50.34 39.58
C CYS A 429 37.51 -50.94 39.93
N GLN A 430 37.87 -50.94 41.22
CA GLN A 430 39.11 -51.53 41.72
C GLN A 430 38.83 -52.83 42.47
N GLU A 431 39.20 -53.95 41.87
CA GLU A 431 39.23 -55.26 42.52
C GLU A 431 40.60 -55.58 43.11
N SER A 432 40.64 -56.52 44.07
CA SER A 432 41.84 -56.76 44.89
C SER A 432 43.09 -57.15 44.08
N PRO A 433 44.34 -56.81 44.50
CA PRO A 433 45.50 -56.89 43.59
C PRO A 433 46.16 -58.28 43.49
N CYS A 434 46.23 -58.85 42.28
CA CYS A 434 46.69 -60.22 41.98
C CYS A 434 48.23 -60.43 42.05
N PRO A 435 48.78 -61.33 42.91
CA PRO A 435 50.24 -61.58 43.09
C PRO A 435 51.05 -62.01 41.86
N ILE A 436 52.26 -61.45 41.71
CA ILE A 436 53.11 -61.64 40.51
C ILE A 436 54.61 -61.76 40.87
N ASN A 437 55.33 -62.74 40.30
CA ASN A 437 56.80 -62.90 40.39
C ASN A 437 57.52 -62.37 39.14
N GLY A 438 58.78 -61.96 39.27
CA GLY A 438 59.59 -61.41 38.18
C GLY A 438 60.14 -62.43 37.19
N GLY A 439 60.18 -62.05 35.92
CA GLY A 439 60.89 -62.73 34.84
C GLY A 439 61.32 -61.75 33.75
N TRP A 440 62.40 -62.08 33.03
CA TRP A 440 62.91 -61.23 31.95
C TRP A 440 62.05 -61.35 30.68
N GLY A 441 61.59 -60.21 30.17
CA GLY A 441 61.03 -60.11 28.83
C GLY A 441 62.09 -60.26 27.74
N PRO A 442 61.70 -60.63 26.50
CA PRO A 442 62.60 -60.59 25.36
C PRO A 442 63.11 -59.15 25.11
N TRP A 443 64.26 -59.04 24.44
CA TRP A 443 64.70 -57.75 23.90
C TRP A 443 63.72 -57.27 22.82
N SER A 444 63.45 -55.97 22.79
CA SER A 444 62.79 -55.35 21.64
C SER A 444 63.61 -55.50 20.37
N LEU A 445 62.95 -55.33 19.22
CA LEU A 445 63.63 -54.97 17.99
C LEU A 445 64.34 -53.61 18.17
N TRP A 446 65.22 -53.26 17.22
CA TRP A 446 65.76 -51.91 17.14
C TRP A 446 64.65 -50.96 16.68
N ASP A 447 64.52 -49.83 17.37
CA ASP A 447 63.59 -48.76 17.02
C ASP A 447 63.95 -48.14 15.65
N THR A 448 62.98 -47.56 14.95
CA THR A 448 63.25 -46.74 13.76
C THR A 448 64.15 -45.55 14.12
N CYS A 449 64.95 -45.06 13.18
CA CYS A 449 65.80 -43.89 13.42
C CYS A 449 64.96 -42.69 13.87
N SER A 450 65.40 -42.00 14.93
CA SER A 450 64.63 -40.90 15.55
C SER A 450 64.42 -39.68 14.65
N VAL A 451 65.17 -39.54 13.56
CA VAL A 451 64.94 -38.55 12.50
C VAL A 451 65.25 -39.14 11.12
N THR A 452 64.61 -38.59 10.07
CA THR A 452 64.92 -38.88 8.67
C THR A 452 66.07 -38.02 8.14
N CYS A 453 66.18 -36.78 8.61
CA CYS A 453 67.26 -35.82 8.36
C CYS A 453 67.78 -35.24 9.71
N GLY A 454 69.09 -34.99 9.86
CA GLY A 454 69.67 -34.22 10.96
C GLY A 454 70.59 -34.96 11.96
N GLY A 455 70.75 -36.28 11.87
CA GLY A 455 71.53 -37.07 12.84
C GLY A 455 70.67 -37.73 13.93
N GLY A 456 70.38 -39.02 13.79
CA GLY A 456 69.52 -39.78 14.69
C GLY A 456 70.20 -40.90 15.48
N LEU A 457 69.50 -41.35 16.52
CA LEU A 457 69.82 -42.53 17.33
C LEU A 457 68.69 -43.57 17.23
N GLN A 458 69.03 -44.85 17.31
CA GLN A 458 68.11 -45.99 17.42
C GLN A 458 68.46 -46.83 18.65
N THR A 459 67.46 -47.36 19.34
CA THR A 459 67.61 -48.05 20.63
C THR A 459 66.98 -49.44 20.61
N ARG A 460 67.32 -50.27 21.61
CA ARG A 460 66.50 -51.41 22.02
C ARG A 460 66.64 -51.68 23.51
N GLN A 461 65.61 -52.29 24.09
CA GLN A 461 65.48 -52.49 25.53
C GLN A 461 64.89 -53.85 25.89
N ARG A 462 65.19 -54.35 27.09
CA ARG A 462 64.49 -55.47 27.74
C ARG A 462 64.07 -55.05 29.14
N LEU A 463 62.98 -55.62 29.63
CA LEU A 463 62.36 -55.25 30.90
C LEU A 463 62.17 -56.48 31.79
N CYS A 464 62.27 -56.29 33.11
CA CYS A 464 61.87 -57.29 34.12
C CYS A 464 60.35 -57.24 34.26
N ASN A 465 59.64 -57.62 33.19
CA ASN A 465 58.20 -57.46 33.04
C ASN A 465 57.48 -58.71 32.51
N ASN A 466 58.17 -59.83 32.35
CA ASN A 466 57.59 -61.09 31.87
C ASN A 466 57.81 -62.24 32.88
N PRO A 467 57.16 -62.20 34.06
CA PRO A 467 56.27 -61.14 34.54
C PRO A 467 57.01 -60.04 35.34
N ALA A 468 56.29 -59.03 35.87
CA ALA A 468 56.86 -57.99 36.76
C ALA A 468 56.62 -58.34 38.24
N PRO A 469 57.58 -58.18 39.17
CA PRO A 469 57.38 -58.53 40.58
C PRO A 469 56.44 -57.55 41.29
N LYS A 470 55.26 -58.00 41.73
CA LYS A 470 54.34 -57.22 42.60
C LYS A 470 53.59 -58.11 43.58
N TYR A 471 53.14 -57.49 44.67
CA TYR A 471 52.37 -58.13 45.75
C TYR A 471 53.07 -59.39 46.34
N LYS A 472 54.34 -59.19 46.74
CA LYS A 472 55.27 -60.16 47.39
C LYS A 472 55.93 -61.22 46.49
N GLY A 473 56.03 -61.01 45.17
CA GLY A 473 56.93 -61.79 44.30
C GLY A 473 58.38 -61.27 44.25
N LYS A 474 59.29 -62.04 43.60
CA LYS A 474 60.76 -61.81 43.56
C LYS A 474 61.26 -61.13 42.28
N GLU A 475 62.38 -60.39 42.35
CA GLU A 475 62.95 -59.57 41.25
C GLU A 475 63.87 -60.32 40.25
N CYS A 476 64.17 -59.68 39.10
CA CYS A 476 65.10 -60.17 38.05
C CYS A 476 66.48 -59.48 38.13
N GLN A 477 67.51 -60.09 37.55
CA GLN A 477 68.91 -59.62 37.64
C GLN A 477 69.58 -59.45 36.25
N GLY A 478 70.13 -58.27 35.95
CA GLY A 478 70.80 -57.92 34.68
C GLY A 478 70.41 -56.56 34.05
N ASP A 479 71.22 -56.03 33.11
CA ASP A 479 71.05 -54.69 32.49
C ASP A 479 69.94 -54.60 31.42
N THR A 480 69.42 -53.40 31.13
CA THR A 480 68.11 -53.21 30.46
C THR A 480 68.09 -52.46 29.11
N LYS A 481 69.11 -51.68 28.70
CA LYS A 481 69.07 -50.85 27.45
C LYS A 481 70.38 -50.86 26.64
N THR A 482 70.29 -50.60 25.32
CA THR A 482 71.44 -50.39 24.41
C THR A 482 71.06 -49.55 23.17
N SER A 483 72.02 -48.92 22.47
CA SER A 483 71.82 -47.84 21.49
C SER A 483 72.89 -47.75 20.38
N GLN A 484 72.53 -47.29 19.17
CA GLN A 484 73.45 -46.99 18.04
C GLN A 484 72.95 -45.83 17.14
N LEU A 485 73.77 -45.30 16.22
CA LEU A 485 73.50 -44.09 15.39
C LEU A 485 72.92 -44.40 13.98
N CYS A 486 72.27 -43.40 13.34
CA CYS A 486 71.66 -43.47 11.99
C CYS A 486 71.34 -42.07 11.39
N GLY A 487 71.02 -41.97 10.08
CA GLY A 487 70.45 -40.78 9.36
C GLY A 487 71.29 -39.49 9.33
N LYS A 488 71.67 -38.93 8.16
CA LYS A 488 72.72 -37.87 8.07
C LYS A 488 72.62 -36.80 6.94
N GLU A 489 71.44 -36.27 6.63
CA GLU A 489 71.27 -35.12 5.70
C GLU A 489 70.39 -34.03 6.35
N ASP A 490 70.29 -32.80 5.84
CA ASP A 490 69.58 -31.67 6.49
C ASP A 490 68.40 -31.11 5.66
N CYS A 491 67.49 -30.32 6.27
CA CYS A 491 66.17 -29.95 5.73
C CYS A 491 65.83 -28.42 5.80
N PRO A 492 65.12 -27.81 4.80
CA PRO A 492 64.89 -26.35 4.68
C PRO A 492 63.53 -25.78 5.19
N ILE A 493 63.36 -24.45 5.18
CA ILE A 493 62.22 -23.68 5.77
C ILE A 493 61.72 -22.56 4.82
N ASN A 494 60.42 -22.19 4.86
CA ASN A 494 59.82 -21.05 4.13
C ASN A 494 59.16 -20.04 5.09
N GLY A 495 59.34 -18.72 4.86
CA GLY A 495 58.93 -17.64 5.77
C GLY A 495 57.45 -17.21 5.76
N CYS A 496 56.73 -17.26 4.63
CA CYS A 496 55.35 -16.72 4.57
C CYS A 496 54.31 -17.58 5.32
N LEU A 497 54.64 -18.81 5.76
CA LEU A 497 53.78 -19.64 6.60
C LEU A 497 53.44 -19.00 7.97
N SER A 498 54.14 -17.93 8.36
CA SER A 498 53.89 -17.17 9.58
C SER A 498 52.73 -16.16 9.48
N ASN A 499 52.11 -15.98 8.30
CA ASN A 499 51.09 -14.96 8.00
C ASN A 499 51.47 -13.54 8.51
N PRO A 500 52.63 -12.97 8.11
CA PRO A 500 53.17 -11.75 8.71
C PRO A 500 52.66 -10.44 8.07
N CYS A 501 51.74 -10.53 7.10
CA CYS A 501 51.15 -9.38 6.39
C CYS A 501 49.70 -9.16 6.83
N PHE A 502 49.17 -7.96 6.60
CA PHE A 502 47.77 -7.65 6.86
C PHE A 502 46.82 -8.61 6.10
N ALA A 503 45.64 -8.88 6.65
CA ALA A 503 44.68 -9.82 6.04
C ALA A 503 44.28 -9.37 4.62
N GLY A 504 44.59 -10.20 3.62
CA GLY A 504 44.38 -9.89 2.20
C GLY A 504 45.55 -9.19 1.50
N ALA A 505 46.55 -8.68 2.22
CA ALA A 505 47.78 -8.16 1.62
C ALA A 505 48.69 -9.32 1.16
N LYS A 506 49.28 -9.19 -0.03
CA LYS A 506 50.04 -10.26 -0.68
C LYS A 506 51.42 -10.49 -0.03
N CYS A 507 51.60 -11.59 0.70
CA CYS A 507 52.92 -12.04 1.19
C CYS A 507 53.75 -12.63 0.04
N THR A 508 55.02 -12.21 -0.06
CA THR A 508 56.03 -12.84 -0.93
C THR A 508 57.25 -13.26 -0.10
N SER A 509 57.50 -14.57 -0.03
CA SER A 509 58.67 -15.16 0.65
C SER A 509 59.85 -15.31 -0.30
N PHE A 510 61.07 -15.19 0.23
CA PHE A 510 62.32 -15.40 -0.50
C PHE A 510 63.08 -16.64 0.03
N ASP A 511 64.03 -17.14 -0.76
CA ASP A 511 64.75 -18.40 -0.47
C ASP A 511 65.70 -18.33 0.73
N ASP A 512 65.94 -17.13 1.27
CA ASP A 512 66.67 -16.89 2.53
C ASP A 512 65.77 -16.97 3.79
N GLY A 513 64.47 -17.21 3.60
CA GLY A 513 63.46 -17.23 4.66
C GLY A 513 62.85 -15.86 4.99
N SER A 514 63.31 -14.78 4.35
CA SER A 514 62.70 -13.46 4.49
C SER A 514 61.37 -13.34 3.74
N TRP A 515 60.61 -12.28 4.02
CA TRP A 515 59.31 -12.01 3.41
C TRP A 515 59.08 -10.51 3.21
N LYS A 516 58.17 -10.17 2.31
CA LYS A 516 57.68 -8.80 2.06
C LYS A 516 56.17 -8.83 1.81
N CYS A 517 55.49 -7.76 2.22
CA CYS A 517 54.08 -7.53 1.93
C CYS A 517 53.89 -6.64 0.70
N GLY A 518 52.81 -6.89 -0.04
CA GLY A 518 52.29 -5.99 -1.08
C GLY A 518 51.50 -4.80 -0.50
N ALA A 519 50.79 -4.07 -1.36
CA ALA A 519 49.87 -3.02 -0.91
C ALA A 519 48.73 -3.57 -0.03
N CYS A 520 48.11 -2.67 0.73
CA CYS A 520 46.90 -2.96 1.49
C CYS A 520 45.71 -3.34 0.58
N PRO A 521 44.69 -4.05 1.09
CA PRO A 521 43.46 -4.32 0.35
C PRO A 521 42.71 -3.04 -0.03
N VAL A 522 41.84 -3.11 -1.05
CA VAL A 522 40.96 -1.99 -1.42
C VAL A 522 40.02 -1.65 -0.24
N GLY A 523 39.92 -0.36 0.08
CA GLY A 523 39.31 0.14 1.32
C GLY A 523 40.32 0.43 2.45
N TYR A 524 41.60 0.08 2.27
CA TYR A 524 42.65 0.32 3.28
C TYR A 524 43.87 1.06 2.73
N THR A 525 44.47 1.91 3.56
CA THR A 525 45.74 2.60 3.33
C THR A 525 46.81 2.17 4.35
N GLY A 526 48.08 2.10 3.95
CA GLY A 526 49.17 1.66 4.83
C GLY A 526 50.37 1.03 4.12
N ASP A 527 51.23 0.36 4.89
CA ASP A 527 52.50 -0.24 4.45
C ASP A 527 52.41 -1.73 4.05
N GLY A 528 51.21 -2.32 4.10
CA GLY A 528 50.96 -3.75 3.84
C GLY A 528 51.09 -4.67 5.07
N ILE A 529 51.61 -4.16 6.18
CA ILE A 529 51.68 -4.82 7.49
C ILE A 529 50.64 -4.17 8.42
N ASN A 530 50.65 -2.84 8.47
CA ASN A 530 49.77 -1.96 9.23
C ASN A 530 48.85 -1.23 8.24
N CYS A 531 47.72 -1.84 7.92
CA CYS A 531 46.68 -1.23 7.09
C CYS A 531 45.60 -0.62 7.99
N LYS A 532 45.13 0.58 7.63
CA LYS A 532 44.01 1.29 8.27
C LYS A 532 42.91 1.53 7.25
N ASP A 533 41.67 1.57 7.71
CA ASP A 533 40.51 1.90 6.90
C ASP A 533 40.63 3.30 6.25
N ILE A 534 39.96 3.52 5.13
CA ILE A 534 39.90 4.82 4.44
C ILE A 534 38.49 5.39 4.61
N ASP A 535 38.40 6.60 5.17
CA ASP A 535 37.14 7.34 5.33
C ASP A 535 36.67 7.91 3.99
N GLU A 536 36.09 7.05 3.16
CA GLU A 536 35.73 7.36 1.77
C GLU A 536 34.63 8.42 1.68
N CYS A 537 33.81 8.56 2.72
CA CYS A 537 32.86 9.67 2.87
C CYS A 537 33.57 11.03 2.96
N LYS A 538 34.67 11.14 3.72
CA LYS A 538 35.46 12.39 3.81
C LYS A 538 36.32 12.66 2.59
N GLU A 539 36.87 11.61 1.97
CA GLU A 539 37.70 11.76 0.76
C GLU A 539 36.87 12.06 -0.49
N VAL A 540 35.59 11.66 -0.55
CA VAL A 540 34.66 11.96 -1.65
C VAL A 540 33.32 12.51 -1.09
N PRO A 541 33.25 13.81 -0.75
CA PRO A 541 32.07 14.40 -0.12
C PRO A 541 30.80 14.37 -1.01
N ASP A 542 30.94 14.23 -2.33
CA ASP A 542 29.84 14.14 -3.29
C ASP A 542 29.54 12.71 -3.79
N ALA A 543 29.97 11.68 -3.03
CA ALA A 543 29.64 10.28 -3.32
C ALA A 543 28.17 9.93 -3.02
N CYS A 544 27.56 10.60 -2.03
CA CYS A 544 26.19 10.36 -1.57
C CYS A 544 25.36 11.65 -1.63
N PHE A 545 24.03 11.52 -1.57
CA PHE A 545 23.14 12.67 -1.64
C PHE A 545 23.32 13.59 -0.43
N THR A 546 23.21 14.90 -0.67
CA THR A 546 23.34 15.94 0.34
C THR A 546 22.01 16.65 0.48
N LEU A 547 21.40 16.58 1.66
CA LEU A 547 20.17 17.29 2.00
C LEU A 547 20.54 18.38 3.01
N ASN A 548 20.10 19.62 2.79
CA ASN A 548 20.30 20.79 3.65
C ASN A 548 21.76 20.94 4.13
N GLY A 549 22.71 20.73 3.21
CA GLY A 549 24.16 20.79 3.46
C GLY A 549 24.79 19.57 4.15
N VAL A 550 24.01 18.56 4.55
CA VAL A 550 24.48 17.35 5.24
C VAL A 550 24.61 16.17 4.29
N GLN A 551 25.84 15.65 4.14
CA GLN A 551 26.17 14.47 3.33
C GLN A 551 25.65 13.19 3.98
N ARG A 552 24.78 12.44 3.30
CA ARG A 552 24.16 11.20 3.82
C ARG A 552 25.02 9.93 3.55
N CYS A 553 26.26 9.93 4.04
CA CYS A 553 27.25 8.87 3.83
C CYS A 553 27.71 8.22 5.16
N GLU A 554 27.70 6.88 5.23
CA GLU A 554 28.26 6.11 6.34
C GLU A 554 29.57 5.42 5.91
N ASN A 555 30.63 5.61 6.69
CA ASN A 555 31.89 4.88 6.51
C ASN A 555 31.84 3.53 7.25
N THR A 556 32.41 2.48 6.66
CA THR A 556 32.35 1.11 7.16
C THR A 556 33.73 0.45 7.08
N GLU A 557 34.07 -0.45 8.00
CA GLU A 557 35.36 -1.17 7.93
C GLU A 557 35.19 -2.53 7.21
N PRO A 558 35.45 -2.68 5.89
CA PRO A 558 35.93 -1.68 4.93
C PRO A 558 34.92 -1.27 3.83
N GLY A 559 34.96 0.02 3.46
CA GLY A 559 34.21 0.64 2.38
C GLY A 559 33.26 1.74 2.83
N TYR A 560 32.43 2.25 1.93
CA TYR A 560 31.35 3.19 2.26
C TYR A 560 29.99 2.64 1.85
N ASN A 561 28.97 3.15 2.52
CA ASN A 561 27.57 2.96 2.20
C ASN A 561 26.86 4.32 2.21
N CYS A 562 26.24 4.71 1.10
CA CYS A 562 25.29 5.81 1.16
C CYS A 562 24.04 5.37 1.93
N LEU A 563 23.39 6.29 2.63
CA LEU A 563 22.03 6.04 3.13
C LEU A 563 21.06 5.96 1.94
N ALA A 564 19.85 5.43 2.18
CA ALA A 564 18.76 5.57 1.23
C ALA A 564 18.48 7.06 0.95
N CYS A 565 17.88 7.35 -0.22
CA CYS A 565 17.35 8.68 -0.49
C CYS A 565 16.36 9.09 0.62
N PRO A 566 16.29 10.39 0.98
CA PRO A 566 15.34 10.88 2.00
C PRO A 566 13.88 10.67 1.58
N PRO A 567 12.91 10.88 2.49
CA PRO A 567 11.49 10.96 2.15
C PRO A 567 11.25 11.88 0.94
N ARG A 568 10.15 11.64 0.20
CA ARG A 568 9.80 12.36 -1.05
C ARG A 568 10.79 12.20 -2.23
N TYR A 569 11.94 11.54 -2.07
CA TYR A 569 12.90 11.22 -3.14
C TYR A 569 13.01 9.71 -3.44
N SER A 570 13.41 9.39 -4.67
CA SER A 570 13.70 8.04 -5.16
C SER A 570 15.10 7.99 -5.83
N GLY A 571 15.78 6.84 -5.78
CA GLY A 571 17.09 6.68 -6.41
C GLY A 571 17.86 5.44 -5.94
N PRO A 572 18.98 5.09 -6.60
CA PRO A 572 19.87 4.03 -6.14
C PRO A 572 20.53 4.37 -4.80
N GLN A 573 20.96 3.32 -4.08
CA GLN A 573 21.79 3.42 -2.87
C GLN A 573 23.20 2.88 -3.18
N PRO A 574 24.18 3.74 -3.50
CA PRO A 574 25.54 3.27 -3.78
C PRO A 574 26.26 2.72 -2.55
N PHE A 575 26.97 1.63 -2.76
CA PHE A 575 27.97 1.10 -1.84
C PHE A 575 29.22 0.68 -2.62
N GLY A 576 30.37 0.72 -1.96
CA GLY A 576 31.65 0.42 -2.60
C GLY A 576 32.79 0.23 -1.61
N ARG A 577 33.98 -0.02 -2.16
CA ARG A 577 35.25 -0.05 -1.43
C ARG A 577 36.30 0.68 -2.25
N GLY A 578 37.05 1.56 -1.60
CA GLY A 578 38.05 2.41 -2.23
C GLY A 578 37.46 3.68 -2.83
N VAL A 579 38.19 4.79 -2.68
CA VAL A 579 37.91 6.12 -3.23
C VAL A 579 37.56 6.10 -4.73
N GLU A 580 38.16 5.20 -5.52
CA GLU A 580 37.84 5.03 -6.95
C GLU A 580 36.37 4.61 -7.17
N GLN A 581 35.79 3.79 -6.29
CA GLN A 581 34.38 3.39 -6.38
C GLN A 581 33.43 4.50 -5.89
N ALA A 582 33.81 5.24 -4.84
CA ALA A 582 33.07 6.41 -4.37
C ALA A 582 32.98 7.50 -5.45
N THR A 583 34.10 7.81 -6.11
CA THR A 583 34.16 8.78 -7.20
C THR A 583 33.33 8.36 -8.42
N ALA A 584 33.25 7.06 -8.71
CA ALA A 584 32.58 6.52 -9.91
C ALA A 584 31.09 6.19 -9.73
N LYS A 585 30.61 5.97 -8.49
CA LYS A 585 29.23 5.57 -8.18
C LYS A 585 28.53 6.60 -7.28
N LYS A 586 28.35 7.82 -7.80
CA LYS A 586 27.66 8.88 -7.05
C LYS A 586 26.16 8.58 -6.92
N GLN A 587 25.59 8.91 -5.77
CA GLN A 587 24.15 8.81 -5.55
C GLN A 587 23.43 9.93 -6.30
N VAL A 588 22.33 9.58 -6.96
CA VAL A 588 21.40 10.54 -7.56
C VAL A 588 20.03 10.23 -6.98
N CYS A 589 19.47 11.18 -6.24
CA CYS A 589 18.11 11.11 -5.73
C CYS A 589 17.26 12.09 -6.55
N THR A 590 16.23 11.60 -7.23
CA THR A 590 15.23 12.37 -7.96
C THR A 590 13.97 12.54 -7.11
N PRO A 591 13.23 13.66 -7.22
CA PRO A 591 11.90 13.76 -6.63
C PRO A 591 11.02 12.60 -7.07
N ARG A 592 10.33 11.95 -6.12
CA ARG A 592 9.40 10.85 -6.41
C ARG A 592 8.11 11.44 -6.98
N ASN A 593 7.52 10.79 -7.99
CA ASN A 593 6.22 11.19 -8.52
C ASN A 593 5.37 9.94 -8.79
N PRO A 594 4.52 9.52 -7.84
CA PRO A 594 3.73 8.28 -7.98
C PRO A 594 2.88 8.21 -9.25
N CYS A 595 2.44 9.35 -9.78
CA CYS A 595 1.67 9.45 -11.03
C CYS A 595 2.50 9.22 -12.29
N GLN A 596 3.77 9.64 -12.30
CA GLN A 596 4.69 9.38 -13.43
C GLN A 596 5.41 8.03 -13.31
N ASP A 597 5.74 7.62 -12.07
CA ASP A 597 6.39 6.35 -11.75
C ASP A 597 5.43 5.15 -11.87
N GLY A 598 4.12 5.39 -12.02
CA GLY A 598 3.09 4.34 -12.06
C GLY A 598 2.92 3.59 -10.74
N SER A 599 3.32 4.18 -9.61
CA SER A 599 3.29 3.57 -8.26
C SER A 599 2.10 4.02 -7.40
N HIS A 600 1.11 4.66 -8.03
CA HIS A 600 -0.17 5.03 -7.42
C HIS A 600 -1.17 3.86 -7.40
N ASP A 601 -2.14 3.90 -6.49
CA ASP A 601 -3.21 2.90 -6.34
C ASP A 601 -4.60 3.41 -6.74
N CYS A 602 -4.67 4.56 -7.43
CA CYS A 602 -5.89 5.09 -8.05
C CYS A 602 -6.58 4.07 -8.97
N ASN A 603 -7.90 4.21 -9.13
CA ASN A 603 -8.69 3.37 -10.02
C ASN A 603 -8.22 3.49 -11.49
N LYS A 604 -8.40 2.44 -12.30
CA LYS A 604 -8.25 2.53 -13.77
C LYS A 604 -9.11 3.64 -14.40
N ASN A 605 -10.27 3.90 -13.80
CA ASN A 605 -11.23 4.93 -14.21
C ASN A 605 -10.95 6.28 -13.51
N ALA A 606 -9.83 6.43 -12.81
CA ALA A 606 -9.38 7.67 -12.17
C ALA A 606 -8.11 8.22 -12.80
N ASN A 607 -7.88 9.52 -12.63
CA ASN A 607 -6.60 10.19 -12.84
C ASN A 607 -5.80 10.14 -11.53
N CYS A 608 -4.47 10.07 -11.65
CA CYS A 608 -3.55 10.36 -10.55
C CYS A 608 -3.14 11.82 -10.69
N ILE A 609 -3.47 12.63 -9.68
CA ILE A 609 -3.21 14.06 -9.63
C ILE A 609 -2.05 14.29 -8.68
N TYR A 610 -0.91 14.76 -9.19
CA TYR A 610 0.25 15.11 -8.37
C TYR A 610 -0.02 16.45 -7.67
N LEU A 611 0.02 16.47 -6.34
CA LEU A 611 -0.19 17.70 -5.56
C LEU A 611 1.13 18.48 -5.42
N GLY A 612 2.22 17.78 -5.12
CA GLY A 612 3.55 18.36 -5.10
C GLY A 612 4.62 17.40 -4.58
N GLN A 613 5.84 17.89 -4.44
CA GLN A 613 6.88 17.15 -3.72
C GLN A 613 6.61 17.22 -2.21
N PHE A 614 6.35 18.42 -1.69
CA PHE A 614 6.26 18.74 -0.25
C PHE A 614 4.84 18.61 0.33
N SER A 615 3.80 18.62 -0.50
CA SER A 615 2.43 18.30 -0.05
C SER A 615 2.37 16.90 0.57
N ASP A 616 1.71 16.76 1.73
CA ASP A 616 1.87 15.58 2.60
C ASP A 616 1.29 14.29 2.02
N THR A 617 0.28 14.39 1.15
CA THR A 617 0.04 13.35 0.14
C THR A 617 0.57 13.82 -1.21
N MET A 618 1.66 13.20 -1.69
CA MET A 618 2.27 13.55 -2.98
C MET A 618 1.31 13.46 -4.19
N PHE A 619 0.19 12.73 -4.06
CA PHE A 619 -0.86 12.65 -5.07
C PHE A 619 -2.24 12.41 -4.44
N ARG A 620 -3.30 12.93 -5.08
CA ARG A 620 -4.69 12.49 -4.88
C ARG A 620 -5.21 11.72 -6.10
N CYS A 621 -6.27 10.95 -5.91
CA CYS A 621 -6.94 10.20 -6.97
C CYS A 621 -8.32 10.83 -7.24
N GLU A 622 -8.64 11.13 -8.49
CA GLU A 622 -9.94 11.68 -8.88
C GLU A 622 -10.55 10.84 -10.02
N CYS A 623 -11.85 10.56 -9.96
CA CYS A 623 -12.51 9.80 -11.03
C CYS A 623 -12.59 10.61 -12.34
N LYS A 624 -12.42 9.93 -13.48
CA LYS A 624 -12.46 10.57 -14.82
C LYS A 624 -13.90 10.93 -15.20
N PRO A 625 -14.16 11.98 -16.01
CA PRO A 625 -15.51 12.37 -16.44
C PRO A 625 -16.38 11.19 -16.90
N GLY A 626 -17.60 11.12 -16.36
CA GLY A 626 -18.54 10.00 -16.48
C GLY A 626 -18.32 8.90 -15.43
N TYR A 627 -17.47 9.14 -14.46
CA TYR A 627 -17.30 8.27 -13.30
C TYR A 627 -17.20 9.10 -12.04
N ALA A 628 -18.00 8.75 -11.04
CA ALA A 628 -18.01 9.35 -9.71
C ALA A 628 -17.46 8.36 -8.67
N GLY A 629 -16.87 8.87 -7.59
CA GLY A 629 -16.22 8.03 -6.59
C GLY A 629 -15.08 8.71 -5.84
N ASN A 630 -14.48 7.98 -4.90
CA ASN A 630 -13.35 8.45 -4.09
C ASN A 630 -11.98 8.27 -4.77
N GLY A 631 -11.92 8.24 -6.11
CA GLY A 631 -10.70 8.05 -6.90
C GLY A 631 -10.09 6.64 -6.87
N HIS A 632 -10.18 5.91 -5.76
CA HIS A 632 -9.74 4.51 -5.65
C HIS A 632 -10.88 3.55 -6.08
N ILE A 633 -12.13 3.91 -5.80
CA ILE A 633 -13.34 3.25 -6.28
C ILE A 633 -14.14 4.28 -7.09
N CYS A 634 -14.36 4.02 -8.38
CA CYS A 634 -15.17 4.84 -9.26
C CYS A 634 -16.32 4.02 -9.87
N GLY A 635 -17.55 4.48 -9.70
CA GLY A 635 -18.77 3.95 -10.34
C GLY A 635 -19.11 4.70 -11.62
N ASP A 636 -20.09 4.20 -12.37
CA ASP A 636 -20.62 4.94 -13.52
C ASP A 636 -21.43 6.16 -13.04
N ASP A 637 -21.17 7.30 -13.68
CA ASP A 637 -21.89 8.57 -13.58
C ASP A 637 -22.39 8.91 -15.03
N THR A 638 -23.58 9.52 -15.15
CA THR A 638 -24.29 9.70 -16.43
C THR A 638 -24.36 11.16 -16.87
N ASP A 639 -24.61 12.02 -15.90
CA ASP A 639 -24.97 13.44 -15.93
C ASP A 639 -23.80 14.36 -15.53
N LEU A 640 -22.71 13.79 -15.02
CA LEU A 640 -21.43 14.44 -14.74
C LEU A 640 -21.44 15.35 -13.51
N ASP A 641 -22.40 15.19 -12.60
CA ASP A 641 -22.57 15.99 -11.38
C ASP A 641 -21.67 15.54 -10.20
N GLY A 642 -20.87 14.48 -10.39
CA GLY A 642 -19.99 13.95 -9.37
C GLY A 642 -20.61 12.88 -8.46
N TRP A 643 -21.85 12.46 -8.66
CA TRP A 643 -22.49 11.37 -7.91
C TRP A 643 -22.70 10.11 -8.76
N PRO A 644 -22.51 8.90 -8.20
CA PRO A 644 -22.64 7.67 -8.96
C PRO A 644 -24.09 7.18 -9.01
N ASN A 645 -24.51 6.67 -10.18
CA ASN A 645 -25.82 6.04 -10.45
C ASN A 645 -26.27 4.97 -9.43
N LYS A 646 -25.36 4.47 -8.57
CA LYS A 646 -25.53 3.37 -7.60
C LYS A 646 -24.53 3.51 -6.46
N ASP A 647 -24.92 3.06 -5.27
CA ASP A 647 -24.04 3.01 -4.09
C ASP A 647 -22.74 2.24 -4.35
N LEU A 648 -21.63 2.84 -3.93
CA LEU A 648 -20.28 2.30 -4.06
C LEU A 648 -19.75 1.82 -2.71
N LEU A 649 -19.00 0.72 -2.73
CA LEU A 649 -18.40 0.11 -1.52
C LEU A 649 -17.14 0.86 -1.04
N CYS A 650 -17.18 2.19 -1.02
CA CYS A 650 -16.18 3.00 -0.33
C CYS A 650 -16.42 2.96 1.20
N VAL A 651 -15.56 3.59 1.99
CA VAL A 651 -15.71 3.60 3.46
C VAL A 651 -16.79 4.60 3.84
N GLU A 652 -17.64 4.28 4.83
CA GLU A 652 -18.79 5.10 5.27
C GLU A 652 -18.44 6.54 5.74
N ASN A 653 -17.15 6.85 5.90
CA ASN A 653 -16.62 8.17 6.23
C ASN A 653 -15.99 8.92 5.02
N ALA A 654 -16.06 8.37 3.80
CA ALA A 654 -15.45 9.00 2.64
C ALA A 654 -16.41 9.99 1.95
N THR A 655 -15.88 11.19 1.73
CA THR A 655 -16.44 12.35 1.01
C THR A 655 -17.38 12.05 -0.16
N TYR A 656 -18.56 12.67 -0.11
CA TYR A 656 -19.42 13.23 -1.19
C TYR A 656 -19.67 12.49 -2.53
N HIS A 657 -19.06 11.35 -2.85
CA HIS A 657 -19.12 10.79 -4.21
C HIS A 657 -19.38 9.27 -4.25
N CYS A 658 -19.97 8.69 -3.21
CA CYS A 658 -20.16 7.23 -3.08
C CYS A 658 -21.60 6.73 -2.92
N LYS A 659 -22.58 7.58 -2.58
CA LYS A 659 -23.99 7.17 -2.47
C LYS A 659 -24.63 7.11 -3.85
N LYS A 660 -25.71 6.35 -4.03
CA LYS A 660 -26.57 6.48 -5.20
C LYS A 660 -27.04 7.94 -5.33
N ASP A 661 -26.76 8.58 -6.46
CA ASP A 661 -27.31 9.89 -6.83
C ASP A 661 -28.85 9.85 -6.83
N ASN A 662 -29.56 10.95 -6.55
CA ASN A 662 -31.02 10.96 -6.43
C ASN A 662 -31.78 11.33 -7.72
N CYS A 663 -31.14 12.02 -8.67
CA CYS A 663 -31.73 12.41 -9.96
C CYS A 663 -30.93 11.94 -11.21
N PRO A 664 -30.79 10.62 -11.50
CA PRO A 664 -29.70 10.06 -12.35
C PRO A 664 -29.75 10.32 -13.87
N ASN A 665 -30.43 11.37 -14.32
CA ASN A 665 -30.34 11.91 -15.69
C ASN A 665 -30.38 13.45 -15.75
N LEU A 666 -30.21 14.16 -14.62
CA LEU A 666 -30.32 15.62 -14.48
C LEU A 666 -29.34 16.10 -13.40
N PRO A 667 -28.30 16.89 -13.73
CA PRO A 667 -27.26 17.26 -12.75
C PRO A 667 -27.82 18.04 -11.57
N ASN A 668 -27.61 17.54 -10.35
CA ASN A 668 -27.99 18.18 -9.09
C ASN A 668 -26.93 17.90 -8.01
N SER A 669 -25.71 18.36 -8.27
CA SER A 669 -24.48 17.97 -7.57
C SER A 669 -24.47 18.22 -6.05
N GLY A 670 -25.37 19.05 -5.53
CA GLY A 670 -25.55 19.26 -4.08
C GLY A 670 -26.34 18.14 -3.39
N GLN A 671 -27.02 17.29 -4.16
CA GLN A 671 -27.84 16.17 -3.68
C GLN A 671 -28.91 16.59 -2.67
N GLU A 672 -29.47 17.79 -2.86
CA GLU A 672 -30.61 18.27 -2.10
C GLU A 672 -31.81 17.30 -2.23
N ASP A 673 -32.50 17.11 -1.11
CA ASP A 673 -33.49 16.07 -0.79
C ASP A 673 -34.24 16.56 0.48
N HIS A 674 -35.22 17.46 0.29
CA HIS A 674 -35.83 18.19 1.41
C HIS A 674 -36.62 17.26 2.33
N ASP A 675 -37.53 16.46 1.79
CA ASP A 675 -38.44 15.60 2.57
C ASP A 675 -37.82 14.26 3.02
N LYS A 676 -36.77 13.78 2.34
CA LYS A 676 -36.12 12.47 2.49
C LYS A 676 -36.95 11.27 2.00
N ASP A 677 -37.71 11.44 0.91
CA ASP A 677 -38.22 10.36 0.04
C ASP A 677 -37.06 9.56 -0.58
N GLY A 678 -36.03 10.27 -1.07
CA GLY A 678 -34.89 9.70 -1.80
C GLY A 678 -34.96 9.82 -3.32
N LEU A 679 -35.96 10.55 -3.83
CA LEU A 679 -35.83 11.42 -5.00
C LEU A 679 -35.08 12.71 -4.59
N GLY A 680 -35.20 13.83 -5.30
CA GLY A 680 -34.46 15.05 -4.94
C GLY A 680 -34.92 16.30 -5.66
N ASP A 681 -34.65 17.44 -5.04
CA ASP A 681 -35.15 18.81 -5.32
C ASP A 681 -34.84 19.36 -6.74
N ALA A 682 -34.27 18.55 -7.63
CA ALA A 682 -34.08 18.86 -9.05
C ALA A 682 -35.05 18.11 -9.96
N CYS A 683 -35.59 16.98 -9.51
CA CYS A 683 -36.35 16.05 -10.32
C CYS A 683 -37.60 15.46 -9.62
N ASP A 684 -37.94 15.91 -8.42
CA ASP A 684 -39.27 15.70 -7.84
C ASP A 684 -40.33 16.62 -8.49
N HIS A 685 -41.56 16.54 -7.99
CA HIS A 685 -42.75 17.29 -8.41
C HIS A 685 -43.60 17.78 -7.21
N ASP A 686 -43.08 17.67 -5.98
CA ASP A 686 -43.76 17.87 -4.68
C ASP A 686 -42.64 17.89 -3.59
N ASP A 687 -41.67 18.81 -3.71
CA ASP A 687 -40.34 18.79 -3.02
C ASP A 687 -40.39 18.63 -1.49
N ASP A 688 -41.50 19.00 -0.83
CA ASP A 688 -41.73 18.87 0.61
C ASP A 688 -42.83 17.86 1.02
N ASN A 689 -43.40 17.15 0.04
CA ASN A 689 -44.50 16.18 0.13
C ASN A 689 -45.81 16.73 0.79
N ASP A 690 -46.11 18.01 0.58
CA ASP A 690 -47.38 18.68 0.90
C ASP A 690 -48.60 18.04 0.21
N GLY A 691 -48.45 17.72 -1.07
CA GLY A 691 -49.54 17.33 -1.99
C GLY A 691 -49.96 18.44 -2.96
N ILE A 692 -49.22 19.55 -3.03
CA ILE A 692 -49.32 20.61 -4.03
C ILE A 692 -48.01 20.60 -4.84
N PRO A 693 -48.07 20.42 -6.18
CA PRO A 693 -46.86 20.46 -6.99
C PRO A 693 -46.19 21.83 -7.05
N ASP A 694 -44.86 21.83 -7.06
CA ASP A 694 -43.96 23.01 -7.04
C ASP A 694 -44.30 24.05 -8.11
N ASP A 695 -44.80 23.63 -9.27
CA ASP A 695 -45.24 24.52 -10.37
C ASP A 695 -46.42 25.44 -10.00
N ARG A 696 -46.99 25.23 -8.81
CA ARG A 696 -48.18 25.87 -8.26
C ARG A 696 -48.14 26.00 -6.73
N ASP A 697 -46.97 25.83 -6.11
CA ASP A 697 -46.77 26.00 -4.67
C ASP A 697 -46.10 27.34 -4.37
N ASN A 698 -46.59 28.09 -3.37
CA ASN A 698 -45.97 29.34 -2.92
C ASN A 698 -44.92 29.17 -1.80
N CYS A 699 -44.70 27.94 -1.31
CA CYS A 699 -43.56 27.53 -0.51
C CYS A 699 -43.09 26.10 -0.86
N PRO A 700 -42.54 25.82 -2.06
CA PRO A 700 -42.15 24.45 -2.48
C PRO A 700 -41.23 23.68 -1.50
N MET A 701 -40.55 24.39 -0.61
CA MET A 701 -39.59 23.86 0.37
C MET A 701 -40.13 23.82 1.81
N VAL A 702 -41.39 24.19 2.11
CA VAL A 702 -41.86 24.44 3.49
C VAL A 702 -43.34 24.08 3.77
N TYR A 703 -43.67 22.79 3.64
CA TYR A 703 -44.95 22.11 3.88
C TYR A 703 -46.09 23.04 4.35
N ASN A 704 -46.94 23.52 3.46
CA ASN A 704 -47.95 24.53 3.75
C ASN A 704 -49.37 24.29 3.13
N PRO A 705 -50.06 23.12 3.29
CA PRO A 705 -51.14 22.69 2.36
C PRO A 705 -52.44 23.50 2.37
N ALA A 706 -52.46 24.62 3.09
CA ALA A 706 -53.47 25.65 3.06
C ALA A 706 -53.20 26.75 2.02
N GLN A 707 -51.96 26.87 1.52
CA GLN A 707 -51.49 27.90 0.57
C GLN A 707 -51.96 29.30 1.02
N TYR A 708 -51.49 29.70 2.19
CA TYR A 708 -51.73 31.03 2.74
C TYR A 708 -50.62 31.98 2.28
N ASP A 709 -51.06 33.18 1.97
CA ASP A 709 -50.33 34.32 1.45
C ASP A 709 -51.19 35.54 1.85
N VAL A 710 -50.58 36.56 2.44
CA VAL A 710 -51.27 37.68 3.11
C VAL A 710 -51.26 38.98 2.31
N ASP A 711 -50.20 39.24 1.54
CA ASP A 711 -49.99 40.49 0.79
C ASP A 711 -49.92 40.31 -0.74
N THR A 712 -49.92 39.06 -1.21
CA THR A 712 -50.04 38.60 -2.61
C THR A 712 -48.83 38.88 -3.49
N ASP A 713 -47.67 38.44 -3.04
CA ASP A 713 -46.38 38.51 -3.75
C ASP A 713 -45.96 37.18 -4.44
N ASP A 714 -46.81 36.14 -4.36
CA ASP A 714 -46.62 34.75 -4.80
C ASP A 714 -45.66 33.89 -3.93
N VAL A 715 -45.24 34.37 -2.75
CA VAL A 715 -44.61 33.60 -1.66
C VAL A 715 -45.64 33.31 -0.55
N GLY A 716 -45.44 32.29 0.30
CA GLY A 716 -46.42 31.89 1.33
C GLY A 716 -46.01 32.14 2.78
N ASP A 717 -47.01 32.35 3.65
CA ASP A 717 -46.98 32.60 5.13
C ASP A 717 -45.97 31.76 5.97
N ARG A 718 -45.37 30.71 5.41
CA ARG A 718 -44.46 29.77 6.09
C ARG A 718 -43.00 29.85 5.67
N CYS A 719 -42.74 30.25 4.44
CA CYS A 719 -41.40 30.43 3.87
C CYS A 719 -41.04 31.91 3.75
N ASP A 720 -42.05 32.77 3.67
CA ASP A 720 -41.91 34.22 3.60
C ASP A 720 -41.24 34.81 4.86
N ASN A 721 -40.10 35.47 4.66
CA ASN A 721 -39.33 36.17 5.68
C ASN A 721 -39.87 37.58 6.02
N CYS A 722 -40.87 38.08 5.28
CA CYS A 722 -41.49 39.39 5.46
C CYS A 722 -43.01 39.44 5.27
N VAL A 723 -43.75 38.36 5.63
CA VAL A 723 -45.22 38.05 5.79
C VAL A 723 -46.31 39.14 5.61
N HIS A 724 -46.00 40.43 5.64
CA HIS A 724 -46.90 41.58 5.47
C HIS A 724 -46.41 42.66 4.48
N GLU A 725 -45.21 42.56 3.90
CA GLU A 725 -44.59 43.59 3.03
C GLU A 725 -43.87 43.01 1.76
N SER A 726 -44.52 42.10 1.02
CA SER A 726 -44.29 41.73 -0.40
C SER A 726 -42.86 41.88 -0.95
N ASN A 727 -42.10 40.79 -0.92
CA ASN A 727 -40.72 40.66 -1.43
C ASN A 727 -40.51 39.29 -2.12
N PRO A 728 -40.90 39.12 -3.40
CA PRO A 728 -40.83 37.84 -4.11
C PRO A 728 -39.41 37.28 -4.31
N ASP A 729 -38.40 38.11 -4.10
CA ASP A 729 -36.97 37.79 -4.15
C ASP A 729 -36.41 37.33 -2.78
N GLN A 730 -37.17 37.51 -1.69
CA GLN A 730 -36.89 37.00 -0.35
C GLN A 730 -35.47 37.31 0.18
N VAL A 731 -34.91 38.44 -0.23
CA VAL A 731 -33.55 38.88 0.15
C VAL A 731 -33.47 39.09 1.67
N ASP A 732 -32.41 38.56 2.26
CA ASP A 732 -32.04 38.61 3.67
C ASP A 732 -30.52 38.79 3.74
N THR A 733 -30.06 40.03 3.96
CA THR A 733 -28.65 40.41 3.81
C THR A 733 -27.75 39.85 4.92
N ASP A 734 -28.18 39.86 6.19
CA ASP A 734 -27.42 39.28 7.31
C ASP A 734 -27.70 37.78 7.57
N ASN A 735 -28.72 37.21 6.89
CA ASN A 735 -29.18 35.82 6.97
C ASN A 735 -29.79 35.46 8.35
N ASN A 736 -30.44 36.41 9.03
CA ASN A 736 -31.09 36.17 10.33
C ASN A 736 -32.49 35.53 10.25
N GLY A 737 -33.17 35.62 9.10
CA GLY A 737 -34.53 35.14 8.88
C GLY A 737 -35.64 36.22 8.91
N GLU A 738 -35.29 37.51 8.91
CA GLU A 738 -36.17 38.67 8.74
C GLU A 738 -35.66 39.45 7.51
N GLY A 739 -36.43 39.49 6.43
CA GLY A 739 -35.94 39.98 5.13
C GLY A 739 -35.74 41.49 5.02
N ASP A 740 -34.94 41.91 4.03
CA ASP A 740 -34.56 43.30 3.78
C ASP A 740 -35.76 44.26 3.60
N ALA A 741 -36.90 43.75 3.15
CA ALA A 741 -38.12 44.53 2.91
C ALA A 741 -38.84 44.98 4.20
N CYS A 742 -38.68 44.24 5.29
CA CYS A 742 -39.33 44.50 6.57
C CYS A 742 -38.35 44.84 7.71
N ALA A 743 -37.09 44.43 7.59
CA ALA A 743 -36.01 44.79 8.52
C ALA A 743 -35.64 46.30 8.47
N ILE A 744 -35.16 46.82 9.61
CA ILE A 744 -34.84 48.24 9.82
C ILE A 744 -33.32 48.53 9.90
N ASP A 745 -32.56 47.45 9.80
CA ASP A 745 -31.13 47.21 10.09
C ASP A 745 -30.89 45.87 9.37
N ILE A 746 -30.49 45.90 8.09
CA ILE A 746 -30.56 44.73 7.19
C ILE A 746 -29.26 43.92 7.12
N ASP A 747 -28.13 44.52 7.49
CA ASP A 747 -26.82 43.87 7.60
C ASP A 747 -26.46 43.50 9.06
N GLY A 748 -27.32 43.84 10.03
CA GLY A 748 -27.25 43.39 11.42
C GLY A 748 -26.19 44.11 12.27
N ASP A 749 -25.72 45.27 11.82
CA ASP A 749 -24.63 46.04 12.43
C ASP A 749 -25.07 46.81 13.71
N GLY A 750 -26.35 47.16 13.81
CA GLY A 750 -26.93 47.92 14.94
C GLY A 750 -27.11 49.42 14.71
N ILE A 751 -26.72 49.93 13.54
CA ILE A 751 -27.16 51.19 12.94
C ILE A 751 -28.55 50.93 12.28
N LEU A 752 -29.14 51.93 11.62
CA LEU A 752 -30.45 51.79 10.97
C LEU A 752 -30.33 52.31 9.55
N ASN A 753 -30.97 51.65 8.58
CA ASN A 753 -30.88 51.92 7.13
C ASN A 753 -30.95 53.43 6.77
N GLU A 754 -31.78 54.23 7.46
CA GLU A 754 -31.91 55.69 7.25
C GLU A 754 -30.68 56.54 7.64
N ARG A 755 -29.69 55.94 8.31
CA ARG A 755 -28.50 56.61 8.88
C ARG A 755 -27.20 55.92 8.53
N ASP A 756 -27.29 54.77 7.88
CA ASP A 756 -26.17 53.96 7.51
C ASP A 756 -25.50 54.51 6.25
N ASN A 757 -24.16 54.51 6.23
CA ASN A 757 -23.38 54.84 5.03
C ASN A 757 -22.99 53.59 4.20
N CYS A 758 -23.21 52.38 4.73
CA CYS A 758 -23.13 51.11 4.01
C CYS A 758 -24.29 50.16 4.37
N PRO A 759 -25.57 50.48 4.05
CA PRO A 759 -26.74 49.69 4.48
C PRO A 759 -26.72 48.18 4.19
N TYR A 760 -25.85 47.69 3.30
CA TYR A 760 -25.73 46.29 2.90
C TYR A 760 -24.39 45.65 3.32
N VAL A 761 -23.53 46.33 4.10
CA VAL A 761 -22.15 45.89 4.39
C VAL A 761 -21.70 46.31 5.80
N TYR A 762 -21.93 45.42 6.76
CA TYR A 762 -21.62 45.52 8.20
C TYR A 762 -20.39 46.38 8.54
N ASN A 763 -20.59 47.60 9.06
CA ASN A 763 -19.52 48.57 9.30
C ASN A 763 -19.74 49.47 10.54
N VAL A 764 -19.82 48.87 11.73
CA VAL A 764 -20.18 49.51 13.02
C VAL A 764 -19.34 50.74 13.43
N ASP A 765 -18.20 51.00 12.79
CA ASP A 765 -17.43 52.23 13.00
C ASP A 765 -17.89 53.43 12.14
N GLN A 766 -18.76 53.19 11.15
CA GLN A 766 -19.40 54.13 10.21
C GLN A 766 -18.38 55.13 9.64
N ARG A 767 -17.23 54.59 9.21
CA ARG A 767 -16.16 55.38 8.61
C ARG A 767 -16.53 55.82 7.21
N ASP A 768 -16.24 57.08 6.93
CA ASP A 768 -16.38 57.79 5.66
C ASP A 768 -15.13 58.70 5.60
N THR A 769 -14.13 58.30 4.81
CA THR A 769 -12.79 58.88 4.82
C THR A 769 -12.68 60.18 4.03
N ASP A 770 -13.49 60.39 2.98
CA ASP A 770 -13.45 61.60 2.15
C ASP A 770 -14.67 62.53 2.28
N GLY A 771 -15.79 62.04 2.82
CA GLY A 771 -16.98 62.80 3.19
C GLY A 771 -18.11 62.80 2.15
N ASP A 772 -18.20 61.78 1.29
CA ASP A 772 -19.20 61.72 0.21
C ASP A 772 -20.59 61.21 0.66
N GLY A 773 -20.64 60.41 1.73
CA GLY A 773 -21.85 59.81 2.30
C GLY A 773 -21.99 58.29 2.15
N VAL A 774 -21.05 57.64 1.47
CA VAL A 774 -20.84 56.17 1.41
C VAL A 774 -19.70 55.81 2.36
N GLY A 775 -19.72 54.61 2.95
CA GLY A 775 -18.69 54.20 3.91
C GLY A 775 -17.51 53.45 3.30
N ASP A 776 -16.33 53.55 3.94
CA ASP A 776 -15.06 52.91 3.53
C ASP A 776 -15.17 51.39 3.24
N HIS A 777 -16.22 50.73 3.76
CA HIS A 777 -16.46 49.29 3.63
C HIS A 777 -17.28 48.89 2.39
N CYS A 778 -17.98 49.84 1.75
CA CYS A 778 -18.83 49.61 0.57
C CYS A 778 -18.57 50.60 -0.58
N ASP A 779 -17.78 51.65 -0.34
CA ASP A 779 -17.34 52.60 -1.35
C ASP A 779 -16.33 51.97 -2.33
N ASN A 780 -16.58 52.11 -3.64
CA ASN A 780 -15.68 51.68 -4.70
C ASN A 780 -14.55 52.67 -5.04
N CYS A 781 -14.47 53.82 -4.37
CA CYS A 781 -13.32 54.72 -4.33
C CYS A 781 -13.11 55.43 -2.96
N PRO A 782 -12.70 54.73 -1.86
CA PRO A 782 -12.59 55.23 -0.46
C PRO A 782 -11.71 56.47 -0.16
N LEU A 783 -11.30 57.23 -1.17
CA LEU A 783 -10.39 58.38 -1.13
C LEU A 783 -10.76 59.52 -2.12
N GLU A 784 -11.76 59.37 -3.01
CA GLU A 784 -12.04 60.27 -4.16
C GLU A 784 -13.54 60.57 -4.48
N HIS A 785 -14.39 60.70 -3.46
CA HIS A 785 -15.74 61.28 -3.42
C HIS A 785 -16.63 61.06 -4.68
N ASN A 786 -17.49 60.04 -4.61
CA ASN A 786 -18.24 59.42 -5.69
C ASN A 786 -19.65 58.94 -5.27
N PRO A 787 -20.58 59.79 -4.78
CA PRO A 787 -21.82 59.32 -4.12
C PRO A 787 -22.80 58.56 -5.03
N ASP A 788 -22.59 58.64 -6.35
CA ASP A 788 -23.35 57.89 -7.34
C ASP A 788 -22.84 56.44 -7.51
N GLN A 789 -21.69 56.09 -6.92
CA GLN A 789 -21.00 54.78 -6.91
C GLN A 789 -20.86 54.11 -8.30
N ILE A 790 -20.81 54.92 -9.36
CA ILE A 790 -20.79 54.44 -10.75
C ILE A 790 -19.48 53.70 -11.03
N ASP A 791 -19.61 52.43 -11.37
CA ASP A 791 -18.59 51.58 -11.99
C ASP A 791 -19.07 51.27 -13.42
N SER A 792 -18.49 51.95 -14.42
CA SER A 792 -18.93 51.86 -15.82
C SER A 792 -18.52 50.58 -16.54
N ASP A 793 -17.56 49.81 -16.00
CA ASP A 793 -16.98 48.65 -16.69
C ASP A 793 -16.82 47.38 -15.81
N SER A 794 -17.30 47.44 -14.56
CA SER A 794 -17.59 46.31 -13.66
C SER A 794 -16.40 45.59 -13.04
N ASP A 795 -15.27 46.26 -12.80
CA ASP A 795 -14.12 45.69 -12.09
C ASP A 795 -14.18 45.81 -10.54
N ARG A 796 -15.15 46.61 -10.01
CA ARG A 796 -15.33 47.07 -8.62
C ARG A 796 -14.51 48.31 -8.21
N VAL A 797 -13.96 49.05 -9.17
CA VAL A 797 -13.27 50.34 -8.97
C VAL A 797 -14.12 51.45 -9.59
N GLY A 798 -14.51 52.46 -8.81
CA GLY A 798 -15.43 53.50 -9.31
C GLY A 798 -14.81 54.44 -10.35
N ASP A 799 -15.66 55.01 -11.22
CA ASP A 799 -15.38 55.99 -12.30
C ASP A 799 -14.53 57.23 -11.88
N LYS A 800 -14.20 57.41 -10.60
CA LYS A 800 -13.32 58.50 -10.09
C LYS A 800 -11.89 58.07 -9.87
N CYS A 801 -11.69 56.87 -9.33
CA CYS A 801 -10.39 56.32 -8.97
C CYS A 801 -9.90 55.28 -9.98
N ASP A 802 -10.79 54.68 -10.78
CA ASP A 802 -10.42 54.02 -12.03
C ASP A 802 -9.62 54.99 -12.90
N ASN A 803 -8.45 54.54 -13.31
CA ASN A 803 -7.65 55.20 -14.31
C ASN A 803 -7.14 54.24 -15.40
N ASN A 804 -7.59 52.98 -15.39
CA ASN A 804 -7.30 51.93 -16.36
C ASN A 804 -5.78 51.70 -16.61
N GLN A 805 -4.91 52.14 -15.69
CA GLN A 805 -3.47 51.89 -15.75
C GLN A 805 -3.16 50.65 -14.91
N ASP A 806 -3.25 49.51 -15.56
CA ASP A 806 -2.59 48.25 -15.22
C ASP A 806 -1.38 48.12 -16.18
N ILE A 807 -0.18 47.76 -15.69
CA ILE A 807 1.06 47.74 -16.49
C ILE A 807 1.56 46.33 -16.84
N ASP A 808 1.15 45.30 -16.11
CA ASP A 808 1.54 43.91 -16.35
C ASP A 808 0.37 42.98 -16.70
N GLU A 809 -0.83 43.58 -16.75
CA GLU A 809 -2.11 43.11 -17.28
C GLU A 809 -2.81 42.08 -16.37
N ASP A 810 -2.59 42.11 -15.04
CA ASP A 810 -3.14 41.14 -14.09
C ASP A 810 -4.60 41.38 -13.66
N GLY A 811 -5.07 42.64 -13.70
CA GLY A 811 -6.42 43.07 -13.32
C GLY A 811 -6.47 44.19 -12.29
N HIS A 812 -5.40 44.43 -11.53
CA HIS A 812 -5.35 45.49 -10.53
C HIS A 812 -4.60 46.72 -11.07
N GLN A 813 -5.14 47.92 -10.85
CA GLN A 813 -4.48 49.15 -11.30
C GLN A 813 -3.27 49.51 -10.42
N ASN A 814 -2.23 50.11 -11.01
CA ASN A 814 -0.90 50.43 -10.43
C ASN A 814 -0.90 51.16 -9.05
N ASN A 815 -2.05 51.70 -8.62
CA ASN A 815 -2.24 52.45 -7.39
C ASN A 815 -3.06 51.71 -6.31
N LEU A 816 -3.55 50.51 -6.62
CA LEU A 816 -4.23 49.58 -5.70
C LEU A 816 -3.48 48.24 -5.60
N ASP A 817 -2.75 47.87 -6.66
CA ASP A 817 -1.89 46.70 -6.74
C ASP A 817 -0.71 46.75 -5.72
N ASN A 818 -0.52 45.66 -4.95
CA ASN A 818 0.56 45.46 -3.99
C ASN A 818 1.88 44.98 -4.62
N CYS A 819 1.89 44.59 -5.91
CA CYS A 819 3.08 44.29 -6.70
C CYS A 819 3.08 44.91 -8.13
N PRO A 820 3.07 46.25 -8.32
CA PRO A 820 2.89 47.00 -9.60
C PRO A 820 3.79 46.72 -10.83
N TYR A 821 4.55 45.63 -10.87
CA TYR A 821 5.37 45.18 -12.00
C TYR A 821 5.52 43.64 -12.10
N ILE A 822 4.83 42.84 -11.28
CA ILE A 822 4.91 41.37 -11.27
C ILE A 822 3.50 40.75 -11.09
N PRO A 823 2.85 40.20 -12.14
CA PRO A 823 1.46 39.76 -12.08
C PRO A 823 1.12 38.78 -10.95
N ASN A 824 0.18 39.20 -10.12
CA ASN A 824 -0.32 38.52 -8.93
C ASN A 824 -1.82 38.82 -8.71
N ALA A 825 -2.66 38.47 -9.67
CA ALA A 825 -4.06 38.91 -9.74
C ALA A 825 -4.93 38.52 -8.54
N ASN A 826 -4.46 37.64 -7.65
CA ASN A 826 -5.10 37.28 -6.38
C ASN A 826 -4.67 38.16 -5.18
N GLN A 827 -3.76 39.11 -5.39
CA GLN A 827 -3.22 40.09 -4.44
C GLN A 827 -2.79 39.50 -3.10
N ALA A 828 -2.37 38.24 -3.07
CA ALA A 828 -1.97 37.56 -1.85
C ALA A 828 -0.79 38.25 -1.16
N ASP A 829 -0.94 38.42 0.14
CA ASP A 829 -0.10 39.13 1.10
C ASP A 829 -0.35 38.44 2.45
N HIS A 830 0.47 37.42 2.76
CA HIS A 830 0.20 36.52 3.89
C HIS A 830 0.47 37.18 5.25
N ASP A 831 1.58 37.91 5.38
CA ASP A 831 1.98 38.61 6.62
C ASP A 831 1.26 39.96 6.86
N LYS A 832 0.73 40.59 5.80
CA LYS A 832 0.04 41.89 5.79
C LYS A 832 0.95 43.10 6.06
N ASP A 833 2.19 43.07 5.55
CA ASP A 833 3.11 44.22 5.43
C ASP A 833 2.68 45.24 4.35
N GLY A 834 1.87 44.82 3.37
CA GLY A 834 1.35 45.66 2.28
C GLY A 834 2.12 45.51 0.96
N LYS A 835 2.81 44.38 0.78
CA LYS A 835 3.54 43.99 -0.43
C LYS A 835 3.23 42.52 -0.70
N GLY A 836 2.79 42.18 -1.90
CA GLY A 836 2.30 40.84 -2.18
C GLY A 836 3.40 39.79 -2.33
N ASP A 837 3.08 38.53 -2.01
CA ASP A 837 4.00 37.37 -2.05
C ASP A 837 4.81 37.31 -3.38
N ALA A 838 4.16 37.66 -4.49
CA ALA A 838 4.75 37.55 -5.83
C ALA A 838 5.93 38.50 -6.08
N CYS A 839 6.05 39.57 -5.30
CA CYS A 839 7.18 40.50 -5.31
C CYS A 839 7.91 40.58 -3.97
N ASP A 840 7.55 39.76 -2.99
CA ASP A 840 8.28 39.59 -1.74
C ASP A 840 9.43 38.58 -1.84
N HIS A 841 10.20 38.50 -0.75
CA HIS A 841 11.35 37.63 -0.53
C HIS A 841 11.33 36.94 0.87
N ASP A 842 10.24 37.09 1.63
CA ASP A 842 10.09 36.76 3.07
C ASP A 842 8.57 36.70 3.40
N ASP A 843 7.77 35.88 2.67
CA ASP A 843 6.29 35.93 2.61
C ASP A 843 5.54 35.89 3.97
N ASP A 844 6.18 35.45 5.06
CA ASP A 844 5.61 35.39 6.42
C ASP A 844 6.32 36.30 7.46
N ASN A 845 7.30 37.09 6.99
CA ASN A 845 8.15 38.00 7.75
C ASN A 845 8.91 37.37 8.94
N ASP A 846 9.22 36.06 8.91
CA ASP A 846 10.02 35.42 9.97
C ASP A 846 11.52 35.78 9.94
N GLY A 847 12.02 36.19 8.76
CA GLY A 847 13.41 36.54 8.51
C GLY A 847 14.24 35.45 7.80
N ILE A 848 13.61 34.35 7.38
CA ILE A 848 14.17 33.32 6.50
C ILE A 848 13.56 33.48 5.08
N PRO A 849 14.36 33.83 4.06
CA PRO A 849 13.82 34.04 2.71
C PRO A 849 13.28 32.78 2.03
N ASP A 850 12.21 32.93 1.25
CA ASP A 850 11.41 31.87 0.61
C ASP A 850 12.22 30.81 -0.16
N ASP A 851 13.35 31.19 -0.76
CA ASP A 851 14.21 30.27 -1.51
C ASP A 851 14.97 29.28 -0.59
N LYS A 852 14.79 29.39 0.73
CA LYS A 852 15.37 28.54 1.78
C LYS A 852 14.35 28.04 2.80
N ASP A 853 13.14 28.57 2.80
CA ASP A 853 12.14 28.25 3.82
C ASP A 853 11.50 26.87 3.63
N ASN A 854 11.14 26.21 4.73
CA ASN A 854 10.39 24.94 4.74
C ASN A 854 8.90 25.08 5.08
N CYS A 855 8.43 26.28 5.44
CA CYS A 855 7.06 26.68 5.72
C CYS A 855 6.81 28.15 5.33
N ARG A 856 7.18 28.54 4.09
CA ARG A 856 7.11 29.90 3.49
C ARG A 856 5.98 30.86 3.95
N LEU A 857 4.79 30.34 4.26
CA LEU A 857 3.58 31.10 4.55
C LEU A 857 3.19 31.06 6.05
N ALA A 858 4.09 30.65 6.94
CA ALA A 858 3.73 29.95 8.17
C ALA A 858 4.74 30.09 9.35
N PHE A 859 5.32 31.29 9.51
CA PHE A 859 6.22 31.81 10.56
C PHE A 859 6.86 30.75 11.47
N ASN A 860 8.09 30.35 11.17
CA ASN A 860 8.80 29.32 11.93
C ASN A 860 10.33 29.49 11.97
N PRO A 861 10.89 30.57 12.59
CA PRO A 861 12.29 31.00 12.37
C PRO A 861 13.38 30.11 12.98
N ASP A 862 13.00 29.04 13.68
CA ASP A 862 13.88 27.94 14.10
C ASP A 862 13.99 26.82 13.02
N GLN A 863 13.21 26.91 11.93
CA GLN A 863 13.16 26.02 10.76
C GLN A 863 13.10 24.53 11.11
N VAL A 864 12.20 24.18 12.04
CA VAL A 864 12.09 22.85 12.62
C VAL A 864 11.40 21.87 11.66
N ASP A 865 12.15 20.86 11.22
CA ASP A 865 11.69 19.69 10.46
C ASP A 865 12.12 18.43 11.24
N SER A 866 11.15 17.73 11.86
CA SER A 866 11.42 16.58 12.74
C SER A 866 11.45 15.23 12.02
N ASP A 867 10.80 15.09 10.86
CA ASP A 867 10.76 13.82 10.11
C ASP A 867 11.79 13.76 8.96
N GLY A 868 12.34 14.92 8.57
CA GLY A 868 13.39 15.09 7.57
C GLY A 868 12.89 15.08 6.14
N ASP A 869 11.62 15.44 5.89
CA ASP A 869 11.02 15.45 4.57
C ASP A 869 11.19 16.77 3.79
N GLY A 870 11.57 17.86 4.47
CA GLY A 870 11.82 19.17 3.88
C GLY A 870 10.65 20.16 3.90
N ARG A 871 9.54 19.81 4.54
CA ARG A 871 8.48 20.73 5.02
C ARG A 871 8.63 20.90 6.54
N GLY A 872 8.36 22.08 7.09
CA GLY A 872 8.48 22.30 8.53
C GLY A 872 7.33 21.69 9.34
N ASP A 873 7.59 21.41 10.62
CA ASP A 873 6.63 20.84 11.58
C ASP A 873 5.41 21.76 11.85
N VAL A 874 5.54 23.06 11.52
CA VAL A 874 4.52 24.09 11.80
C VAL A 874 3.39 24.08 10.77
N CYS A 875 3.74 24.04 9.49
CA CYS A 875 2.81 23.95 8.37
C CYS A 875 2.54 22.49 7.96
N LYS A 876 2.36 21.56 8.91
CA LYS A 876 2.23 20.13 8.59
C LYS A 876 0.78 19.77 8.25
N ASP A 877 0.57 19.15 7.07
CA ASP A 877 -0.74 18.81 6.47
C ASP A 877 -1.64 20.01 6.03
N ASP A 878 -1.25 21.25 6.35
CA ASP A 878 -1.89 22.56 6.04
C ASP A 878 -0.74 23.56 5.75
N PHE A 879 -0.72 24.26 4.60
CA PHE A 879 0.47 25.02 4.15
C PHE A 879 0.41 26.52 4.42
N ASP A 880 -0.77 27.12 4.34
CA ASP A 880 -1.04 28.57 4.44
C ASP A 880 -1.87 28.94 5.68
N GLN A 881 -2.12 27.97 6.57
CA GLN A 881 -2.75 28.11 7.90
C GLN A 881 -4.23 28.50 7.89
N ASP A 882 -4.95 28.19 6.82
CA ASP A 882 -6.40 28.43 6.73
C ASP A 882 -7.25 27.42 7.56
N ASN A 883 -6.63 26.36 8.09
CA ASN A 883 -7.22 25.23 8.86
C ASN A 883 -7.91 24.15 8.00
N ILE A 884 -7.79 24.21 6.68
CA ILE A 884 -8.16 23.16 5.72
C ILE A 884 -6.90 22.38 5.34
N LEU A 885 -7.05 21.09 5.04
CA LEU A 885 -5.91 20.24 4.71
C LEU A 885 -5.59 20.31 3.22
N ASP A 886 -4.30 20.31 2.87
CA ASP A 886 -3.66 20.17 1.55
C ASP A 886 -4.47 19.35 0.51
N ILE A 887 -5.14 18.30 0.99
CA ILE A 887 -5.77 17.24 0.20
C ILE A 887 -7.23 17.53 -0.16
N TYR A 888 -7.88 18.44 0.58
CA TYR A 888 -9.28 18.84 0.40
C TYR A 888 -9.41 20.27 -0.11
N ASP A 889 -8.43 21.10 0.22
CA ASP A 889 -8.27 22.43 -0.32
C ASP A 889 -8.09 22.43 -1.86
N VAL A 890 -8.49 23.56 -2.45
CA VAL A 890 -8.40 23.93 -3.86
C VAL A 890 -7.16 24.80 -4.17
N CYS A 891 -6.62 25.53 -3.20
CA CYS A 891 -5.49 26.44 -3.39
C CYS A 891 -4.42 26.42 -2.27
N PRO A 892 -3.66 25.30 -2.06
CA PRO A 892 -2.75 25.11 -0.91
C PRO A 892 -1.43 25.90 -0.93
N GLU A 893 -1.46 27.12 -1.46
CA GLU A 893 -0.44 28.16 -1.35
C GLU A 893 -1.14 29.56 -1.31
N ASN A 894 -2.34 29.67 -0.69
CA ASN A 894 -3.15 30.90 -0.58
C ASN A 894 -4.28 30.81 0.49
N PHE A 895 -4.06 31.37 1.68
CA PHE A 895 -4.98 31.33 2.84
C PHE A 895 -6.43 31.86 2.61
N ALA A 896 -6.71 32.50 1.48
CA ALA A 896 -7.98 33.15 1.21
C ALA A 896 -9.00 32.29 0.43
N ILE A 897 -8.59 31.14 -0.15
CA ILE A 897 -9.42 30.36 -1.10
C ILE A 897 -9.38 28.85 -0.81
N SER A 898 -10.21 28.39 0.13
CA SER A 898 -10.20 26.99 0.60
C SER A 898 -11.16 26.03 -0.10
N GLU A 899 -12.24 26.54 -0.70
CA GLU A 899 -13.23 25.75 -1.43
C GLU A 899 -13.69 26.44 -2.72
N THR A 900 -14.30 25.69 -3.64
CA THR A 900 -15.01 26.32 -4.77
C THR A 900 -16.34 26.89 -4.31
N ASP A 901 -16.55 28.20 -4.46
CA ASP A 901 -17.75 28.89 -4.00
C ASP A 901 -18.21 29.98 -4.98
N PHE A 902 -19.42 29.83 -5.52
CA PHE A 902 -20.15 30.88 -6.24
C PHE A 902 -21.49 31.25 -5.54
N ARG A 903 -21.60 31.12 -4.21
CA ARG A 903 -22.73 31.67 -3.42
C ARG A 903 -22.80 33.19 -3.57
N ARG A 904 -21.65 33.86 -3.51
CA ARG A 904 -21.51 35.30 -3.72
C ARG A 904 -20.90 35.53 -5.11
N PHE A 905 -21.62 36.24 -5.97
CA PHE A 905 -21.16 36.57 -7.31
C PHE A 905 -21.61 37.98 -7.71
N GLN A 906 -20.80 38.63 -8.54
CA GLN A 906 -21.13 39.88 -9.21
C GLN A 906 -21.94 39.57 -10.49
N MET A 907 -23.12 40.15 -10.63
CA MET A 907 -23.87 40.12 -11.90
C MET A 907 -23.36 41.21 -12.83
N VAL A 908 -22.96 40.83 -14.05
CA VAL A 908 -22.37 41.73 -15.05
C VAL A 908 -23.24 41.75 -16.32
N PRO A 909 -24.09 42.77 -16.52
CA PRO A 909 -24.91 42.90 -17.72
C PRO A 909 -24.10 43.45 -18.90
N LEU A 910 -24.06 42.72 -20.02
CA LEU A 910 -23.22 43.06 -21.19
C LEU A 910 -23.97 43.85 -22.29
N ASP A 911 -25.29 44.04 -22.15
CA ASP A 911 -26.08 45.01 -22.93
C ASP A 911 -27.16 45.71 -22.09
N PRO A 912 -26.81 46.52 -21.06
CA PRO A 912 -27.76 47.18 -20.17
C PRO A 912 -28.65 48.25 -20.86
N LYS A 913 -28.48 48.44 -22.18
CA LYS A 913 -29.24 49.36 -23.04
C LYS A 913 -30.00 48.59 -24.14
N GLY A 914 -30.19 47.28 -23.95
CA GLY A 914 -30.79 46.35 -24.89
C GLY A 914 -32.29 46.54 -25.13
N THR A 915 -32.85 45.70 -25.99
CA THR A 915 -34.28 45.74 -26.37
C THR A 915 -35.16 44.79 -25.56
N SER A 916 -34.55 43.86 -24.82
CA SER A 916 -35.23 42.82 -24.04
C SER A 916 -35.38 43.30 -22.60
N GLN A 917 -34.26 43.74 -22.01
CA GLN A 917 -34.14 44.15 -20.60
C GLN A 917 -34.68 43.08 -19.66
N ILE A 918 -34.28 41.83 -19.92
CA ILE A 918 -34.46 40.67 -19.06
C ILE A 918 -33.07 40.26 -18.60
N ASP A 919 -32.72 40.60 -17.37
CA ASP A 919 -31.46 40.20 -16.76
C ASP A 919 -31.48 38.70 -16.41
N PRO A 920 -30.32 38.02 -16.33
CA PRO A 920 -30.29 36.60 -16.05
C PRO A 920 -30.63 36.31 -14.58
N ASN A 921 -31.71 35.56 -14.34
CA ASN A 921 -31.99 34.97 -13.03
C ASN A 921 -31.05 33.77 -12.77
N TRP A 922 -30.40 33.75 -11.61
CA TRP A 922 -29.43 32.72 -11.18
C TRP A 922 -29.85 32.10 -9.85
N VAL A 923 -30.05 30.79 -9.81
CA VAL A 923 -30.33 30.01 -8.60
C VAL A 923 -29.07 29.28 -8.15
N VAL A 924 -28.68 29.43 -6.88
CA VAL A 924 -27.51 28.77 -6.29
C VAL A 924 -27.92 27.43 -5.65
N ARG A 925 -27.16 26.37 -5.92
CA ARG A 925 -27.27 25.04 -5.29
C ARG A 925 -25.88 24.54 -4.88
N HIS A 926 -25.81 23.40 -4.19
CA HIS A 926 -24.54 22.78 -3.76
C HIS A 926 -23.60 23.77 -3.01
N GLN A 927 -24.17 24.68 -2.23
CA GLN A 927 -23.45 25.71 -1.48
C GLN A 927 -22.44 26.49 -2.34
N GLY A 928 -22.84 26.85 -3.58
CA GLY A 928 -22.02 27.62 -4.51
C GLY A 928 -21.30 26.78 -5.58
N LYS A 929 -21.37 25.45 -5.52
CA LYS A 929 -20.77 24.55 -6.53
C LYS A 929 -21.74 24.20 -7.67
N GLU A 930 -22.95 24.76 -7.66
CA GLU A 930 -23.91 24.64 -8.74
C GLU A 930 -24.69 25.94 -8.93
N LEU A 931 -24.84 26.35 -10.20
CA LEU A 931 -25.62 27.52 -10.60
C LEU A 931 -26.60 27.11 -11.71
N VAL A 932 -27.88 27.43 -11.54
CA VAL A 932 -28.93 27.19 -12.54
C VAL A 932 -29.49 28.52 -13.02
N GLN A 933 -29.46 28.74 -14.34
CA GLN A 933 -29.97 29.93 -14.99
C GLN A 933 -31.31 29.62 -15.66
N THR A 934 -32.39 30.34 -15.28
CA THR A 934 -33.77 29.89 -15.56
C THR A 934 -34.51 30.65 -16.66
N VAL A 935 -34.03 31.82 -17.11
CA VAL A 935 -34.78 32.72 -18.02
C VAL A 935 -34.01 33.08 -19.29
N ASN A 936 -34.69 33.12 -20.43
CA ASN A 936 -34.09 33.64 -21.67
C ASN A 936 -33.82 35.15 -21.50
N CYS A 937 -32.55 35.53 -21.51
CA CYS A 937 -32.03 36.81 -21.04
C CYS A 937 -31.09 37.50 -22.03
N ASP A 938 -30.92 38.81 -21.84
CA ASP A 938 -29.85 39.60 -22.45
C ASP A 938 -28.47 39.09 -21.96
N PRO A 939 -27.36 39.34 -22.69
CA PRO A 939 -26.07 38.71 -22.36
C PRO A 939 -25.56 39.15 -20.98
N GLY A 940 -25.18 38.18 -20.15
CA GLY A 940 -24.72 38.45 -18.79
C GLY A 940 -23.78 37.39 -18.24
N ILE A 941 -23.10 37.77 -17.16
CA ILE A 941 -22.14 36.92 -16.44
C ILE A 941 -22.48 36.93 -14.95
N ALA A 942 -22.39 35.77 -14.30
CA ALA A 942 -22.23 35.65 -12.85
C ALA A 942 -20.74 35.39 -12.56
N VAL A 943 -20.02 36.38 -12.02
CA VAL A 943 -18.57 36.32 -11.76
C VAL A 943 -18.35 36.12 -10.27
N GLY A 944 -17.63 35.06 -9.88
CA GLY A 944 -17.22 34.85 -8.47
C GLY A 944 -16.28 35.96 -8.00
N PHE A 945 -16.09 36.09 -6.69
CA PHE A 945 -15.17 37.08 -6.13
C PHE A 945 -13.71 36.60 -6.11
N ASP A 946 -13.49 35.29 -6.06
CA ASP A 946 -12.17 34.65 -6.03
C ASP A 946 -11.33 34.94 -7.28
N GLU A 947 -10.06 35.24 -7.05
CA GLU A 947 -9.11 35.73 -8.04
C GLU A 947 -7.94 34.75 -8.23
N PHE A 948 -7.55 34.52 -9.49
CA PHE A 948 -6.62 33.45 -9.82
C PHE A 948 -5.46 33.89 -10.71
N ASN A 949 -4.25 33.58 -10.25
CA ASN A 949 -3.03 33.64 -11.08
C ASN A 949 -3.00 32.53 -12.12
N ALA A 950 -3.08 31.27 -11.69
CA ALA A 950 -2.92 30.10 -12.54
C ALA A 950 -3.89 29.04 -12.04
N VAL A 951 -4.83 28.63 -12.90
CA VAL A 951 -6.03 27.91 -12.48
C VAL A 951 -6.37 26.80 -13.46
N ASP A 952 -6.80 25.66 -12.92
CA ASP A 952 -7.60 24.68 -13.65
C ASP A 952 -9.05 24.85 -13.20
N PHE A 953 -9.99 24.90 -14.14
CA PHE A 953 -11.41 25.12 -13.85
C PHE A 953 -12.27 24.14 -14.64
N SER A 954 -13.14 23.41 -13.96
CA SER A 954 -14.02 22.42 -14.54
C SER A 954 -15.43 22.54 -13.99
N GLY A 955 -16.38 22.02 -14.76
CA GLY A 955 -17.79 22.03 -14.41
C GLY A 955 -18.59 21.29 -15.44
N THR A 956 -19.84 21.03 -15.10
CA THR A 956 -20.80 20.27 -15.90
C THR A 956 -21.83 21.21 -16.50
N PHE A 957 -21.96 21.11 -17.82
CA PHE A 957 -22.85 21.88 -18.67
C PHE A 957 -24.01 21.00 -19.14
N PHE A 958 -25.23 21.41 -18.84
CA PHE A 958 -26.45 20.73 -19.23
C PHE A 958 -27.54 21.77 -19.53
N ILE A 959 -28.42 21.50 -20.49
CA ILE A 959 -29.58 22.36 -20.80
C ILE A 959 -30.84 21.52 -20.66
N ASN A 960 -31.69 21.90 -19.70
CA ASN A 960 -32.87 21.15 -19.28
C ASN A 960 -34.15 21.60 -20.02
N THR A 961 -34.04 21.81 -21.34
CA THR A 961 -35.14 22.25 -22.20
C THR A 961 -34.90 21.82 -23.65
N ASP A 962 -35.98 21.73 -24.45
CA ASP A 962 -35.94 21.62 -25.91
C ASP A 962 -36.21 22.96 -26.62
N ARG A 963 -35.98 24.07 -25.91
CA ARG A 963 -36.23 25.45 -26.36
C ARG A 963 -34.94 26.24 -26.53
N ASP A 964 -35.02 27.14 -27.50
CA ASP A 964 -33.94 27.97 -28.02
C ASP A 964 -32.71 27.17 -28.52
N ASP A 965 -31.79 27.87 -29.19
CA ASP A 965 -30.64 27.24 -29.85
C ASP A 965 -29.31 27.95 -29.55
N ASP A 966 -29.28 28.70 -28.44
CA ASP A 966 -28.45 29.89 -28.18
C ASP A 966 -27.20 29.64 -27.32
N TYR A 967 -26.62 30.70 -26.73
CA TYR A 967 -25.27 30.71 -26.17
C TYR A 967 -25.26 30.54 -24.66
N ALA A 968 -24.44 29.60 -24.19
CA ALA A 968 -24.02 29.52 -22.80
C ALA A 968 -22.56 29.03 -22.66
N GLY A 969 -21.97 29.16 -21.48
CA GLY A 969 -20.60 28.75 -21.19
C GLY A 969 -20.03 29.45 -19.94
N PHE A 970 -18.75 29.80 -19.95
CA PHE A 970 -18.05 30.38 -18.79
C PHE A 970 -16.98 31.40 -19.18
N VAL A 971 -16.63 32.30 -18.26
CA VAL A 971 -15.51 33.24 -18.37
C VAL A 971 -14.37 32.84 -17.44
N PHE A 972 -13.16 33.29 -17.79
CA PHE A 972 -11.98 33.13 -16.97
C PHE A 972 -10.99 34.26 -17.21
N GLY A 973 -10.17 34.58 -16.21
CA GLY A 973 -9.34 35.78 -16.25
C GLY A 973 -10.17 37.04 -16.48
N TYR A 974 -11.32 37.12 -15.78
CA TYR A 974 -12.16 38.30 -15.79
C TYR A 974 -11.51 39.36 -14.90
N GLN A 975 -11.33 40.55 -15.47
CA GLN A 975 -10.86 41.73 -14.76
C GLN A 975 -12.01 42.74 -14.72
N SER A 976 -12.49 43.10 -15.92
CA SER A 976 -13.67 43.93 -16.13
C SER A 976 -14.55 43.37 -17.25
N SER A 977 -15.75 43.94 -17.42
CA SER A 977 -16.66 43.66 -18.54
C SER A 977 -16.11 44.07 -19.92
N SER A 978 -15.00 44.82 -19.95
CA SER A 978 -14.22 45.09 -21.17
C SER A 978 -13.06 44.12 -21.37
N ARG A 979 -12.63 43.41 -20.31
CA ARG A 979 -11.38 42.66 -20.19
C ARG A 979 -11.58 41.26 -19.57
N PHE A 980 -11.88 40.26 -20.41
CA PHE A 980 -12.00 38.85 -19.99
C PHE A 980 -11.76 37.84 -21.11
N TYR A 981 -11.45 36.58 -20.77
CA TYR A 981 -11.58 35.44 -21.69
C TYR A 981 -12.94 34.76 -21.52
N VAL A 982 -13.51 34.24 -22.62
CA VAL A 982 -14.82 33.55 -22.61
C VAL A 982 -14.80 32.29 -23.46
N VAL A 983 -15.34 31.21 -22.89
CA VAL A 983 -15.71 29.98 -23.59
C VAL A 983 -17.23 29.97 -23.73
N MET A 984 -17.72 29.94 -24.96
CA MET A 984 -19.15 29.99 -25.27
C MET A 984 -19.52 28.95 -26.32
N TRP A 985 -20.71 28.36 -26.20
CA TRP A 985 -21.16 27.27 -27.05
C TRP A 985 -22.62 27.46 -27.46
N LYS A 986 -22.88 27.31 -28.77
CA LYS A 986 -24.20 27.46 -29.39
C LYS A 986 -24.66 26.19 -30.09
N GLN A 987 -25.96 25.87 -30.04
CA GLN A 987 -26.52 24.66 -30.66
C GLN A 987 -26.56 24.77 -32.19
N ILE A 988 -27.22 25.81 -32.73
CA ILE A 988 -27.49 25.96 -34.17
C ILE A 988 -26.84 27.25 -34.68
N THR A 989 -26.30 27.21 -35.90
CA THR A 989 -25.69 28.40 -36.54
C THR A 989 -26.77 29.45 -36.87
N GLN A 990 -26.71 30.63 -36.23
CA GLN A 990 -27.75 31.66 -36.29
C GLN A 990 -27.14 33.06 -36.53
N THR A 991 -27.77 33.89 -37.37
CA THR A 991 -27.41 35.33 -37.50
C THR A 991 -28.20 36.10 -36.45
N TYR A 992 -27.53 36.95 -35.66
CA TYR A 992 -28.21 37.76 -34.64
C TYR A 992 -29.30 38.64 -35.25
N TRP A 993 -30.42 38.82 -34.53
CA TRP A 993 -31.58 39.54 -35.05
C TRP A 993 -31.29 41.02 -35.26
N SER A 994 -30.50 41.66 -34.37
CA SER A 994 -30.02 43.02 -34.62
C SER A 994 -28.94 43.02 -35.71
N HIS A 995 -29.07 43.96 -36.64
CA HIS A 995 -28.05 44.23 -37.66
C HIS A 995 -27.19 45.46 -37.34
N THR A 996 -27.47 46.15 -36.22
CA THR A 996 -26.67 47.26 -35.69
C THR A 996 -25.99 46.85 -34.39
N PRO A 997 -24.75 47.34 -34.15
CA PRO A 997 -23.96 48.21 -35.01
C PRO A 997 -23.28 47.45 -36.16
N THR A 998 -23.08 46.13 -35.99
CA THR A 998 -22.49 45.22 -36.97
C THR A 998 -23.38 43.98 -37.15
N ARG A 999 -23.33 43.31 -38.32
CA ARG A 999 -24.08 42.07 -38.54
C ARG A 999 -23.30 40.88 -37.96
N ALA A 1000 -23.73 40.40 -36.78
CA ALA A 1000 -23.14 39.24 -36.13
C ALA A 1000 -23.67 37.91 -36.71
N GLN A 1001 -22.79 36.94 -36.91
CA GLN A 1001 -23.16 35.56 -37.22
C GLN A 1001 -22.46 34.61 -36.25
N GLY A 1002 -23.26 33.93 -35.43
CA GLY A 1002 -22.81 32.91 -34.48
C GLY A 1002 -22.91 31.54 -35.11
N TYR A 1003 -21.82 30.79 -35.10
CA TYR A 1003 -21.77 29.40 -35.56
C TYR A 1003 -21.93 28.44 -34.39
N SER A 1004 -22.59 27.32 -34.65
CA SER A 1004 -22.64 26.18 -33.74
C SER A 1004 -21.23 25.63 -33.52
N GLY A 1005 -20.93 25.19 -32.30
CA GLY A 1005 -19.56 24.82 -31.90
C GLY A 1005 -19.01 25.64 -30.74
N VAL A 1006 -18.15 25.01 -29.95
CA VAL A 1006 -17.46 25.66 -28.82
C VAL A 1006 -16.53 26.73 -29.38
N SER A 1007 -16.55 27.93 -28.80
CA SER A 1007 -15.74 29.08 -29.20
C SER A 1007 -14.99 29.61 -27.99
N ILE A 1008 -13.68 29.84 -28.14
CA ILE A 1008 -12.82 30.46 -27.13
C ILE A 1008 -12.43 31.83 -27.66
N LYS A 1009 -12.76 32.89 -26.93
CA LYS A 1009 -12.54 34.28 -27.34
C LYS A 1009 -11.84 35.06 -26.22
N VAL A 1010 -11.14 36.11 -26.61
CA VAL A 1010 -10.69 37.17 -25.72
C VAL A 1010 -11.48 38.44 -26.03
N VAL A 1011 -12.06 39.03 -25.00
CA VAL A 1011 -12.74 40.32 -25.04
C VAL A 1011 -11.75 41.39 -24.65
N ASN A 1012 -11.60 42.41 -25.49
CA ASN A 1012 -10.80 43.60 -25.25
C ASN A 1012 -11.56 44.76 -25.92
N SER A 1013 -12.55 45.29 -25.21
CA SER A 1013 -13.52 46.24 -25.76
C SER A 1013 -13.07 47.69 -25.57
N THR A 1014 -13.10 48.47 -26.64
CA THR A 1014 -12.93 49.93 -26.59
C THR A 1014 -14.22 50.70 -26.30
N THR A 1015 -15.33 50.00 -26.03
CA THR A 1015 -16.65 50.61 -25.78
C THR A 1015 -17.33 50.15 -24.49
N GLY A 1016 -16.83 49.09 -23.84
CA GLY A 1016 -17.52 48.42 -22.75
C GLY A 1016 -18.87 47.81 -23.14
N PRO A 1017 -19.73 47.49 -22.15
CA PRO A 1017 -21.07 46.92 -22.33
C PRO A 1017 -21.99 47.73 -23.24
N GLY A 1018 -22.75 47.01 -24.09
CA GLY A 1018 -23.70 47.58 -25.03
C GLY A 1018 -23.70 46.91 -26.41
N GLU A 1019 -24.40 47.54 -27.36
CA GLU A 1019 -24.68 46.94 -28.67
C GLU A 1019 -23.44 46.52 -29.48
N HIS A 1020 -22.29 47.19 -29.28
CA HIS A 1020 -21.01 46.85 -29.91
C HIS A 1020 -20.44 45.53 -29.39
N LEU A 1021 -20.30 45.41 -28.07
CA LEU A 1021 -19.74 44.22 -27.42
C LEU A 1021 -20.69 43.03 -27.59
N ARG A 1022 -21.99 43.21 -27.38
CA ARG A 1022 -23.04 42.20 -27.63
C ARG A 1022 -22.93 41.54 -29.00
N ASN A 1023 -22.88 42.35 -30.07
CA ASN A 1023 -22.79 41.80 -31.44
C ASN A 1023 -21.42 41.16 -31.71
N ALA A 1024 -20.34 41.65 -31.09
CA ALA A 1024 -19.02 41.03 -31.18
C ALA A 1024 -18.98 39.66 -30.46
N LEU A 1025 -19.60 39.55 -29.29
CA LEU A 1025 -19.75 38.31 -28.52
C LEU A 1025 -20.56 37.26 -29.29
N TRP A 1026 -21.67 37.63 -29.94
CA TRP A 1026 -22.43 36.70 -30.77
C TRP A 1026 -21.65 36.24 -32.02
N HIS A 1027 -20.77 37.07 -32.58
CA HIS A 1027 -20.09 36.73 -33.82
C HIS A 1027 -18.96 35.70 -33.62
N THR A 1028 -19.02 34.56 -34.31
CA THR A 1028 -17.86 33.66 -34.45
C THR A 1028 -16.88 34.24 -35.46
N GLY A 1029 -15.81 34.86 -34.97
CA GLY A 1029 -14.81 35.57 -35.76
C GLY A 1029 -14.15 36.68 -34.95
N ASP A 1030 -13.36 37.53 -35.62
CA ASP A 1030 -12.74 38.70 -35.01
C ASP A 1030 -13.59 39.95 -35.30
N THR A 1031 -13.98 40.67 -34.25
CA THR A 1031 -14.54 42.02 -34.33
C THR A 1031 -13.49 42.99 -33.80
N ALA A 1032 -12.94 43.81 -34.70
CA ALA A 1032 -11.88 44.75 -34.36
C ALA A 1032 -12.28 45.68 -33.20
N GLU A 1033 -11.33 45.95 -32.30
CA GLU A 1033 -11.51 46.83 -31.13
C GLU A 1033 -12.61 46.34 -30.14
N GLN A 1034 -12.95 45.04 -30.19
CA GLN A 1034 -13.99 44.43 -29.36
C GLN A 1034 -13.65 43.01 -28.87
N VAL A 1035 -13.58 42.03 -29.79
CA VAL A 1035 -13.47 40.60 -29.46
C VAL A 1035 -12.65 39.87 -30.52
N ARG A 1036 -11.70 39.04 -30.10
CA ARG A 1036 -10.87 38.17 -30.95
C ARG A 1036 -11.17 36.71 -30.65
N THR A 1037 -11.51 35.92 -31.67
CA THR A 1037 -11.75 34.47 -31.51
C THR A 1037 -10.42 33.74 -31.56
N LEU A 1038 -9.94 33.26 -30.41
CA LEU A 1038 -8.69 32.49 -30.29
C LEU A 1038 -8.81 31.11 -30.95
N TRP A 1039 -9.98 30.48 -30.81
CA TRP A 1039 -10.27 29.15 -31.36
C TRP A 1039 -11.79 28.90 -31.48
N HIS A 1040 -12.18 28.03 -32.40
CA HIS A 1040 -13.54 27.52 -32.55
C HIS A 1040 -13.48 26.07 -33.05
N ASP A 1041 -14.38 25.19 -32.60
CA ASP A 1041 -14.42 23.79 -33.03
C ASP A 1041 -14.59 23.69 -34.56
N PRO A 1042 -13.60 23.16 -35.32
CA PRO A 1042 -13.67 23.10 -36.78
C PRO A 1042 -14.66 22.06 -37.31
N LYS A 1043 -15.35 21.32 -36.43
CA LYS A 1043 -16.48 20.44 -36.78
C LYS A 1043 -17.84 21.14 -36.63
N ASN A 1044 -17.87 22.32 -35.99
CA ASN A 1044 -19.05 23.12 -35.71
C ASN A 1044 -20.15 22.38 -34.91
N ILE A 1045 -19.76 21.48 -34.00
CA ILE A 1045 -20.69 20.63 -33.23
C ILE A 1045 -21.36 21.46 -32.12
N GLY A 1046 -22.67 21.70 -32.26
CA GLY A 1046 -23.49 22.25 -31.19
C GLY A 1046 -23.68 21.27 -30.03
N TRP A 1047 -24.14 21.81 -28.89
CA TRP A 1047 -24.64 21.01 -27.77
C TRP A 1047 -25.95 20.28 -28.16
N LYS A 1048 -26.55 19.56 -27.22
CA LYS A 1048 -27.82 18.83 -27.40
C LYS A 1048 -28.68 19.00 -26.16
N ASP A 1049 -29.98 19.09 -26.38
CA ASP A 1049 -31.04 19.05 -25.38
C ASP A 1049 -30.81 17.87 -24.40
N TYR A 1050 -31.03 18.10 -23.10
CA TYR A 1050 -30.96 17.08 -22.04
C TYR A 1050 -29.71 16.18 -22.08
N THR A 1051 -28.56 16.75 -22.43
CA THR A 1051 -27.29 16.02 -22.57
C THR A 1051 -26.20 16.68 -21.73
N ALA A 1052 -25.56 15.89 -20.87
CA ALA A 1052 -24.48 16.34 -20.02
C ALA A 1052 -23.12 16.40 -20.73
N TYR A 1053 -22.40 17.49 -20.47
CA TYR A 1053 -21.04 17.71 -20.93
C TYR A 1053 -20.15 18.21 -19.80
N ARG A 1054 -18.91 17.71 -19.69
CA ARG A 1054 -17.91 18.25 -18.75
C ARG A 1054 -16.94 19.16 -19.49
N TRP A 1055 -16.71 20.37 -19.00
CA TRP A 1055 -15.58 21.20 -19.44
C TRP A 1055 -14.38 21.04 -18.51
N HIS A 1056 -13.19 21.25 -19.05
CA HIS A 1056 -11.95 21.42 -18.29
C HIS A 1056 -11.09 22.49 -18.97
N LEU A 1057 -10.97 23.64 -18.33
CA LEU A 1057 -10.02 24.70 -18.63
C LEU A 1057 -8.68 24.39 -17.95
N VAL A 1058 -7.58 24.70 -18.65
CA VAL A 1058 -6.24 24.88 -18.08
C VAL A 1058 -5.77 26.28 -18.45
N HIS A 1059 -5.50 27.13 -17.46
CA HIS A 1059 -5.01 28.50 -17.66
C HIS A 1059 -3.70 28.74 -16.89
N ARG A 1060 -2.64 29.17 -17.59
CA ARG A 1060 -1.33 29.52 -17.01
C ARG A 1060 -0.79 30.82 -17.66
N PRO A 1061 -1.24 32.01 -17.24
CA PRO A 1061 -0.91 33.29 -17.90
C PRO A 1061 0.59 33.62 -17.94
N LYS A 1062 1.35 33.19 -16.92
CA LYS A 1062 2.83 33.33 -16.88
C LYS A 1062 3.50 32.72 -18.13
N SER A 1063 2.97 31.63 -18.70
CA SER A 1063 3.36 31.13 -20.04
C SER A 1063 2.40 31.56 -21.17
N GLY A 1064 1.17 31.95 -20.84
CA GLY A 1064 0.07 32.25 -21.74
C GLY A 1064 -0.72 31.02 -22.19
N LEU A 1065 -0.50 29.86 -21.56
CA LEU A 1065 -1.17 28.62 -21.96
C LEU A 1065 -2.66 28.68 -21.61
N ILE A 1066 -3.50 28.47 -22.63
CA ILE A 1066 -4.93 28.20 -22.51
C ILE A 1066 -5.22 26.85 -23.18
N ARG A 1067 -5.94 25.96 -22.51
CA ARG A 1067 -6.52 24.75 -23.13
C ARG A 1067 -7.91 24.51 -22.59
N VAL A 1068 -8.85 24.14 -23.46
CA VAL A 1068 -10.21 23.74 -23.09
C VAL A 1068 -10.51 22.37 -23.69
N VAL A 1069 -10.87 21.42 -22.84
CA VAL A 1069 -11.32 20.08 -23.23
C VAL A 1069 -12.79 19.94 -22.86
N MET A 1070 -13.59 19.39 -23.78
CA MET A 1070 -15.03 19.22 -23.65
C MET A 1070 -15.40 17.75 -23.85
N TYR A 1071 -16.03 17.15 -22.86
CA TYR A 1071 -16.41 15.73 -22.82
C TYR A 1071 -17.92 15.60 -23.03
N GLU A 1072 -18.35 14.69 -23.91
CA GLU A 1072 -19.73 14.18 -23.96
C GLU A 1072 -19.75 12.86 -23.16
N GLY A 1073 -20.30 12.91 -21.95
CA GLY A 1073 -20.14 11.83 -20.97
C GLY A 1073 -18.66 11.45 -20.79
N LYS A 1074 -18.34 10.18 -21.10
CA LYS A 1074 -17.00 9.58 -20.98
C LYS A 1074 -16.01 9.91 -22.11
N ARG A 1075 -16.36 10.77 -23.06
CA ARG A 1075 -15.62 10.92 -24.32
C ARG A 1075 -15.32 12.37 -24.68
N ILE A 1076 -14.05 12.70 -24.88
CA ILE A 1076 -13.63 13.97 -25.48
C ILE A 1076 -14.34 14.15 -26.82
N MET A 1077 -15.15 15.19 -26.91
CA MET A 1077 -15.93 15.62 -28.08
C MET A 1077 -15.19 16.74 -28.81
N ALA A 1078 -14.64 17.70 -28.05
CA ALA A 1078 -13.74 18.73 -28.54
C ALA A 1078 -12.56 18.93 -27.57
N ASP A 1079 -11.42 19.36 -28.12
CA ASP A 1079 -10.19 19.74 -27.41
C ASP A 1079 -9.57 20.85 -28.24
N SER A 1080 -9.24 21.99 -27.62
CA SER A 1080 -8.60 23.10 -28.31
C SER A 1080 -7.15 22.80 -28.70
N GLY A 1081 -6.51 21.87 -28.00
CA GLY A 1081 -5.06 21.84 -27.86
C GLY A 1081 -4.55 23.08 -27.13
N ASN A 1082 -3.22 23.21 -27.07
CA ASN A 1082 -2.56 24.30 -26.37
C ASN A 1082 -2.63 25.60 -27.21
N ILE A 1083 -3.53 26.51 -26.83
CA ILE A 1083 -3.58 27.90 -27.28
C ILE A 1083 -2.55 28.69 -26.47
N TYR A 1084 -1.98 29.74 -27.07
CA TYR A 1084 -1.11 30.68 -26.37
C TYR A 1084 -1.63 32.11 -26.57
N ASP A 1085 -2.03 32.75 -25.47
CA ASP A 1085 -2.44 34.14 -25.42
C ASP A 1085 -1.97 34.79 -24.10
N LYS A 1086 -1.72 36.10 -24.12
CA LYS A 1086 -1.19 36.88 -22.98
C LYS A 1086 -1.80 38.28 -22.95
N THR A 1087 -3.10 38.37 -23.20
CA THR A 1087 -3.82 39.65 -23.09
C THR A 1087 -4.09 39.97 -21.62
N TYR A 1088 -4.39 38.95 -20.80
CA TYR A 1088 -4.62 39.09 -19.35
C TYR A 1088 -3.75 38.11 -18.56
N ALA A 1089 -3.19 38.55 -17.44
CA ALA A 1089 -2.19 37.85 -16.64
C ALA A 1089 -2.75 37.11 -15.41
N GLY A 1090 -4.06 37.22 -15.17
CA GLY A 1090 -4.81 36.53 -14.12
C GLY A 1090 -6.29 36.92 -14.16
N GLY A 1091 -6.98 36.85 -13.01
CA GLY A 1091 -8.34 37.38 -12.81
C GLY A 1091 -9.37 36.33 -12.36
N ARG A 1092 -10.64 36.74 -12.34
CA ARG A 1092 -11.78 36.00 -11.77
C ARG A 1092 -12.39 34.96 -12.72
N LEU A 1093 -13.22 34.08 -12.18
CA LEU A 1093 -14.00 33.06 -12.91
C LEU A 1093 -15.50 33.39 -12.89
N GLY A 1094 -16.28 32.89 -13.85
CA GLY A 1094 -17.73 33.10 -13.86
C GLY A 1094 -18.51 32.31 -14.91
N MET A 1095 -19.83 32.24 -14.78
CA MET A 1095 -20.73 31.57 -15.73
C MET A 1095 -21.35 32.58 -16.69
N TYR A 1096 -21.52 32.21 -17.95
CA TYR A 1096 -21.93 33.09 -19.04
C TYR A 1096 -23.17 32.55 -19.76
N VAL A 1097 -24.16 33.43 -19.98
CA VAL A 1097 -25.36 33.15 -20.79
C VAL A 1097 -25.66 34.29 -21.75
N PHE A 1098 -26.29 33.97 -22.88
CA PHE A 1098 -26.84 34.93 -23.83
C PHE A 1098 -27.96 34.25 -24.63
N SER A 1099 -29.22 34.68 -24.39
CA SER A 1099 -30.42 34.26 -25.15
C SER A 1099 -30.84 32.79 -24.96
N GLN A 1100 -30.43 32.12 -23.88
CA GLN A 1100 -30.74 30.70 -23.60
C GLN A 1100 -31.34 30.54 -22.20
N GLU A 1101 -32.44 29.79 -22.06
CA GLU A 1101 -33.07 29.43 -20.77
C GLU A 1101 -32.67 28.02 -20.28
N MET A 1102 -32.92 27.75 -18.99
CA MET A 1102 -32.76 26.45 -18.32
C MET A 1102 -31.36 25.82 -18.46
N THR A 1103 -30.33 26.62 -18.23
CA THR A 1103 -28.92 26.19 -18.29
C THR A 1103 -28.39 25.84 -16.89
N TYR A 1104 -27.83 24.65 -16.75
CA TYR A 1104 -27.25 24.13 -15.51
C TYR A 1104 -25.72 24.13 -15.61
N PHE A 1105 -25.08 24.73 -14.60
CA PHE A 1105 -23.63 24.78 -14.40
C PHE A 1105 -23.32 24.06 -13.07
N SER A 1106 -23.14 22.74 -13.15
CA SER A 1106 -23.14 21.80 -12.01
C SER A 1106 -21.74 21.29 -11.67
N ASP A 1107 -21.52 20.84 -10.42
CA ASP A 1107 -20.24 20.32 -9.89
C ASP A 1107 -19.03 21.19 -10.28
N LEU A 1108 -19.17 22.50 -10.08
CA LEU A 1108 -18.15 23.50 -10.34
C LEU A 1108 -16.94 23.25 -9.43
N LYS A 1109 -15.74 23.21 -10.03
CA LYS A 1109 -14.47 22.97 -9.34
C LYS A 1109 -13.35 23.80 -9.98
N TYR A 1110 -12.77 24.73 -9.23
CA TYR A 1110 -11.49 25.35 -9.56
C TYR A 1110 -10.37 24.85 -8.64
N GLU A 1111 -9.12 24.94 -9.11
CA GLU A 1111 -7.91 24.65 -8.33
C GLU A 1111 -6.77 25.61 -8.72
N CYS A 1112 -6.04 26.15 -7.74
CA CYS A 1112 -4.84 26.93 -7.99
C CYS A 1112 -3.66 26.02 -8.37
N ARG A 1113 -2.97 26.35 -9.48
CA ARG A 1113 -1.93 25.52 -10.10
C ARG A 1113 -0.71 26.33 -10.52
N GLY A 1114 0.02 26.85 -9.53
CA GLY A 1114 1.15 27.77 -9.71
C GLY A 1114 2.36 27.25 -10.48
N LYS A 1115 2.52 25.94 -10.67
CA LYS A 1115 3.66 25.31 -11.36
C LYS A 1115 3.19 24.51 -12.58
N ILE A 1116 3.79 24.73 -13.74
CA ILE A 1116 3.53 23.94 -14.97
C ILE A 1116 3.96 22.49 -14.68
N SER A 1117 3.01 21.57 -14.69
CA SER A 1117 3.30 20.16 -14.51
C SER A 1117 4.00 19.61 -15.75
N ALA A 1118 4.93 18.67 -15.57
CA ALA A 1118 5.54 17.98 -16.73
C ALA A 1118 4.49 17.19 -17.57
N VAL A 1119 3.29 16.99 -17.03
CA VAL A 1119 2.10 16.47 -17.73
C VAL A 1119 1.60 17.44 -18.82
N ASP A 1120 1.63 18.75 -18.55
CA ASP A 1120 1.17 19.82 -19.47
C ASP A 1120 2.06 19.99 -20.71
N SER A 1121 3.22 19.33 -20.71
CA SER A 1121 4.27 19.40 -21.73
C SER A 1121 4.27 18.23 -22.74
N LYS A 1122 3.15 17.52 -22.90
CA LYS A 1122 2.98 16.36 -23.80
C LYS A 1122 1.76 16.45 -24.70
#